data_AF-A0A5D2Y1Y1-F1
#
_entry.id   AF-A0A5D2Y1Y1-F1
#
_cell.length_a   1.000
_cell.length_b   1.000
_cell.length_c   1.000
_cell.angle_alpha   90.00
_cell.angle_beta   90.00
_cell.angle_gamma   90.00
#
_symmetry.space_group_name_H-M   'P 1'
#
loop_
_entity.id
_entity.type
_entity.pdbx_description
1 polymer ?
#
loop_
_entity_poly.entity_id
_entity_poly.type
_entity_poly.pdbx_seq_one_letter_code
_entity_poly.pdbx_strand_id
1 'polypeptide(L)'
;MKKTWSTLGFNKPMHNACFAWVLFEQYVVTNQVEPDLLRAAFTMLSEVENDVKKSNRDETYMKILSSMLVVMQNWAEKKLLNYHEYFNRGTIGGIDNLLPLGILSTKILAECRRIETEEGKKADVKVSDSSGNRIDHYIRSSMKNAFARINDNVKNATMGGRGEAYENLLQLAKETEDLAAQERELFSPILKKWHTTAGSIAAVTLHQCYGEVLKQHLAGTKMLNSEIVGVLQRAAKLEKVLVQMVVEDFDECGNGGKVIVREMMPYEVDTVTIRLLGQWIDERLKKGKKLLLSAKKTETWNPKSKTELYAHSAVELMALIKETVNDFFEIPVGVTEDLILDLAEGLEKIIEEYIIFVASCGSKQNYLPALPPLTRCNQDSMFSRFWKRASPCGVRVEDMHQLMTTKYQHPSPSTSIGTQCLYVRLNTLHYLITHIHSLDKTLAVSPRVLSRSRLSSCKQNVTSFSYFEQANQSIQSACEHVSEVAAYRLIFLDSSLVFYESLYAGSVTSSRLRPTVRILKENLTVLTTILTDQAQALAMKEVMKASFEAFLMVLLAGVPSRIFNRSDYEMIEEDFDSLKRVFCGIPEDVIQKEAEKAEGVISLIGQSTEQLIEDFSIVTCETSGIGFIGIGQKLPMPPTTGRWNRSDPNTILRVLCHRNDRTANLFLKKSFQLAKRNL
;
A
#
# COMPACT_ATOMS: atom_id res chain seq x y z
N MET A 1 64.62 60.21 32.36
CA MET A 1 63.86 59.91 31.11
C MET A 1 62.65 60.82 30.92
N LYS A 2 61.67 60.94 31.86
CA LYS A 2 60.50 61.83 31.63
C LYS A 2 60.82 63.31 31.35
N LYS A 3 61.92 63.83 31.92
CA LYS A 3 62.39 65.21 31.70
C LYS A 3 62.94 65.49 30.29
N THR A 4 63.26 64.45 29.50
CA THR A 4 63.79 64.59 28.12
C THR A 4 62.72 64.37 27.05
N TRP A 5 61.49 64.01 27.44
CA TRP A 5 60.39 63.75 26.50
C TRP A 5 60.00 65.00 25.69
N SER A 6 59.91 66.17 26.31
CA SER A 6 59.58 67.43 25.64
C SER A 6 60.62 67.84 24.59
N THR A 7 61.90 67.55 24.82
CA THR A 7 63.00 67.83 23.88
C THR A 7 62.95 66.92 22.64
N LEU A 8 62.36 65.73 22.76
CA LEU A 8 62.24 64.74 21.68
C LEU A 8 60.86 64.77 20.99
N GLY A 9 60.02 65.76 21.30
CA GLY A 9 58.64 65.83 20.78
C GLY A 9 57.72 64.71 21.31
N PHE A 10 58.09 64.08 22.42
CA PHE A 10 57.37 62.95 23.01
C PHE A 10 56.46 63.41 24.15
N ASN A 11 55.23 62.90 24.19
CA ASN A 11 54.28 63.15 25.27
C ASN A 11 53.91 61.82 25.99
N LYS A 12 53.30 61.91 27.16
CA LYS A 12 52.93 60.74 27.96
C LYS A 12 51.99 59.77 27.19
N PRO A 13 50.95 60.25 26.48
CA PRO A 13 50.13 59.37 25.63
C PRO A 13 50.94 58.60 24.58
N MET A 14 51.86 59.27 23.88
CA MET A 14 52.70 58.65 22.86
C MET A 14 53.65 57.60 23.46
N HIS A 15 54.17 57.85 24.67
CA HIS A 15 54.92 56.84 25.43
C HIS A 15 54.07 55.62 25.74
N ASN A 16 52.86 55.81 26.26
CA ASN A 16 51.99 54.73 26.65
C ASN A 16 51.61 53.86 25.44
N ALA A 17 51.31 54.47 24.29
CA ALA A 17 51.04 53.77 23.04
C ALA A 17 52.27 52.98 22.56
N CYS A 18 53.43 53.62 22.41
CA CYS A 18 54.65 52.93 21.97
C CYS A 18 55.08 51.81 22.95
N PHE A 19 54.87 52.00 24.25
CA PHE A 19 55.22 50.97 25.24
C PHE A 19 54.25 49.78 25.20
N ALA A 20 52.95 50.01 25.01
CA ALA A 20 51.97 48.95 24.77
C ALA A 20 52.32 48.16 23.50
N TRP A 21 52.72 48.85 22.42
CA TRP A 21 53.20 48.22 21.19
C TRP A 21 54.42 47.33 21.43
N VAL A 22 55.46 47.85 22.07
CA VAL A 22 56.71 47.10 22.30
C VAL A 22 56.44 45.85 23.14
N LEU A 23 55.62 45.95 24.19
CA LEU A 23 55.26 44.79 25.02
C LEU A 23 54.53 43.71 24.18
N PHE A 24 53.61 44.13 23.32
CA PHE A 24 52.90 43.23 22.42
C PHE A 24 53.82 42.63 21.35
N GLU A 25 54.66 43.45 20.72
CA GLU A 25 55.61 43.03 19.69
C GLU A 25 56.61 42.00 20.27
N GLN A 26 57.13 42.24 21.47
CA GLN A 26 58.02 41.28 22.14
C GLN A 26 57.29 39.96 22.45
N TYR A 27 56.03 40.00 22.87
CA TYR A 27 55.24 38.77 23.02
C TYR A 27 55.10 37.98 21.69
N VAL A 28 54.91 38.68 20.57
CA VAL A 28 54.82 38.05 19.25
C VAL A 28 56.18 37.48 18.81
N VAL A 29 57.26 38.25 18.95
CA VAL A 29 58.62 37.86 18.53
C VAL A 29 59.17 36.70 19.38
N THR A 30 58.84 36.65 20.67
CA THR A 30 59.18 35.53 21.57
C THR A 30 58.32 34.29 21.34
N ASN A 31 57.56 34.25 20.24
CA ASN A 31 56.69 33.14 19.86
C ASN A 31 55.68 32.76 20.95
N GLN A 32 55.13 33.77 21.66
CA GLN A 32 54.10 33.61 22.69
C GLN A 32 54.56 32.84 23.95
N VAL A 33 55.88 32.73 24.19
CA VAL A 33 56.42 31.98 25.34
C VAL A 33 56.17 32.69 26.67
N GLU A 34 56.10 34.03 26.68
CA GLU A 34 55.94 34.84 27.89
C GLU A 34 54.55 35.50 27.99
N PRO A 35 53.54 34.84 28.59
CA PRO A 35 52.16 35.37 28.65
C PRO A 35 52.04 36.66 29.48
N ASP A 36 53.00 36.94 30.36
CA ASP A 36 53.03 38.16 31.17
C ASP A 36 53.29 39.41 30.31
N LEU A 37 54.00 39.28 29.17
CA LEU A 37 54.15 40.39 28.21
C LEU A 37 52.81 40.79 27.59
N LEU A 38 51.97 39.82 27.24
CA LEU A 38 50.63 40.07 26.71
C LEU A 38 49.72 40.71 27.77
N ARG A 39 49.81 40.24 29.02
CA ARG A 39 49.09 40.84 30.15
C ARG A 39 49.54 42.28 30.40
N ALA A 40 50.85 42.55 30.39
CA ALA A 40 51.42 43.88 30.55
C ALA A 40 51.00 44.82 29.40
N ALA A 41 51.00 44.32 28.16
CA ALA A 41 50.50 45.05 27.00
C ALA A 41 49.01 45.43 27.18
N PHE A 42 48.18 44.50 27.64
CA PHE A 42 46.76 44.78 27.95
C PHE A 42 46.58 45.82 29.06
N THR A 43 47.36 45.73 30.15
CA THR A 43 47.33 46.73 31.22
C THR A 43 47.73 48.11 30.71
N MET A 44 48.80 48.20 29.92
CA MET A 44 49.22 49.46 29.30
C MET A 44 48.19 49.99 28.30
N LEU A 45 47.51 49.13 27.55
CA LEU A 45 46.46 49.51 26.63
C LEU A 45 45.24 50.11 27.35
N SER A 46 44.99 49.70 28.60
CA SER A 46 43.93 50.28 29.44
C SER A 46 44.26 51.73 29.85
N GLU A 47 45.54 52.04 30.09
CA GLU A 47 46.01 53.42 30.29
C GLU A 47 45.86 54.25 29.00
N VAL A 48 46.14 53.64 27.84
CA VAL A 48 45.94 54.27 26.52
C VAL A 48 44.46 54.58 26.27
N GLU A 49 43.52 53.72 26.67
CA GLU A 49 42.07 54.01 26.58
C GLU A 49 41.72 55.30 27.33
N ASN A 50 42.29 55.51 28.51
CA ASN A 50 42.08 56.73 29.30
C ASN A 50 42.74 57.97 28.65
N ASP A 51 43.89 57.79 28.01
CA ASP A 51 44.58 58.87 27.30
C ASP A 51 43.80 59.32 26.05
N VAL A 52 43.17 58.38 25.33
CA VAL A 52 42.32 58.69 24.17
C VAL A 52 41.10 59.52 24.57
N LYS A 53 40.54 59.38 25.77
CA LYS A 53 39.37 60.17 26.21
C LYS A 53 39.67 61.63 26.56
N LYS A 54 40.94 62.06 26.59
CA LYS A 54 41.36 63.44 26.94
C LYS A 54 41.25 64.40 25.74
N SER A 55 40.98 65.68 26.01
CA SER A 55 40.62 66.71 25.02
C SER A 55 41.79 67.39 24.27
N ASN A 56 43.05 67.04 24.55
CA ASN A 56 44.22 67.64 23.87
C ASN A 56 45.01 66.53 23.14
N ARG A 57 44.63 66.27 21.88
CA ARG A 57 45.12 65.13 21.08
C ARG A 57 45.95 65.64 19.91
N ASP A 58 47.14 65.09 19.75
CA ASP A 58 48.02 65.33 18.60
C ASP A 58 47.62 64.41 17.43
N GLU A 59 47.52 64.96 16.21
CA GLU A 59 47.21 64.20 14.99
C GLU A 59 48.25 63.07 14.75
N THR A 60 49.51 63.33 15.07
CA THR A 60 50.60 62.36 14.94
C THR A 60 50.39 61.19 15.90
N TYR A 61 49.99 61.47 17.14
CA TYR A 61 49.66 60.46 18.14
C TYR A 61 48.47 59.59 17.69
N MET A 62 47.41 60.20 17.17
CA MET A 62 46.23 59.46 16.70
C MET A 62 46.56 58.53 15.52
N LYS A 63 47.39 58.98 14.56
CA LYS A 63 47.86 58.13 13.45
C LYS A 63 48.69 56.94 13.91
N ILE A 64 49.64 57.16 14.82
CA ILE A 64 50.49 56.09 15.39
C ILE A 64 49.62 55.09 16.15
N LEU A 65 48.72 55.59 16.99
CA LEU A 65 47.83 54.76 17.78
C LEU A 65 46.89 53.94 16.91
N SER A 66 46.21 54.55 15.94
CA SER A 66 45.32 53.83 15.01
C SER A 66 46.07 52.73 14.25
N SER A 67 47.29 53.02 13.77
CA SER A 67 48.13 52.03 13.06
C SER A 67 48.52 50.85 13.95
N MET A 68 48.98 51.13 15.17
CA MET A 68 49.33 50.13 16.19
C MET A 68 48.13 49.24 16.53
N LEU A 69 46.98 49.86 16.82
CA LEU A 69 45.75 49.18 17.20
C LEU A 69 45.24 48.27 16.09
N VAL A 70 45.33 48.69 14.82
CA VAL A 70 44.96 47.85 13.68
C VAL A 70 45.81 46.58 13.64
N VAL A 71 47.12 46.68 13.87
CA VAL A 71 47.99 45.49 13.86
C VAL A 71 47.69 44.56 15.05
N MET A 72 47.57 45.12 16.26
CA MET A 72 47.24 44.36 17.46
C MET A 72 45.87 43.68 17.34
N GLN A 73 44.87 44.40 16.83
CA GLN A 73 43.53 43.90 16.57
C GLN A 73 43.57 42.77 15.53
N ASN A 74 44.15 42.99 14.35
CA ASN A 74 44.19 41.99 13.28
C ASN A 74 44.88 40.70 13.74
N TRP A 75 45.95 40.83 14.52
CA TRP A 75 46.67 39.69 15.05
C TRP A 75 45.84 38.90 16.07
N ALA A 76 45.18 39.59 17.00
CA ALA A 76 44.29 38.96 17.97
C ALA A 76 43.09 38.31 17.29
N GLU A 77 42.47 39.01 16.33
CA GLU A 77 41.30 38.53 15.58
C GLU A 77 41.59 37.32 14.73
N LYS A 78 42.75 37.28 14.06
CA LYS A 78 43.17 36.10 13.30
C LYS A 78 43.20 34.84 14.16
N LYS A 79 43.65 34.95 15.41
CA LYS A 79 43.68 33.82 16.36
C LYS A 79 42.33 33.52 16.97
N LEU A 80 41.56 34.55 17.34
CA LEU A 80 40.24 34.39 17.97
C LEU A 80 39.16 33.92 16.98
N LEU A 81 39.26 34.25 15.69
CA LEU A 81 38.34 33.73 14.66
C LEU A 81 38.53 32.24 14.38
N ASN A 82 39.67 31.66 14.75
CA ASN A 82 40.09 30.27 14.51
C ASN A 82 40.74 29.64 15.76
N TYR A 83 40.24 29.91 16.96
CA TYR A 83 40.93 29.50 18.19
C TYR A 83 41.12 27.98 18.32
N HIS A 84 40.28 27.17 17.68
CA HIS A 84 40.44 25.71 17.56
C HIS A 84 41.70 25.26 16.83
N GLU A 85 42.26 26.12 15.98
CA GLU A 85 43.49 25.86 15.23
C GLU A 85 44.73 26.33 16.01
N TYR A 86 44.62 27.46 16.71
CA TYR A 86 45.76 28.12 17.35
C TYR A 86 45.98 27.72 18.81
N PHE A 87 44.96 27.19 19.49
CA PHE A 87 45.03 26.87 20.91
C PHE A 87 44.69 25.39 21.18
N ASN A 88 45.42 24.81 22.11
CA ASN A 88 45.20 23.46 22.61
C ASN A 88 45.19 23.48 24.15
N ARG A 89 44.99 22.33 24.79
CA ARG A 89 44.94 22.21 26.26
C ARG A 89 46.13 22.87 26.99
N GLY A 90 47.32 22.89 26.40
CA GLY A 90 48.51 23.52 26.98
C GLY A 90 48.61 25.04 26.77
N THR A 91 48.03 25.58 25.70
CA THR A 91 48.14 26.99 25.33
C THR A 91 46.86 27.81 25.55
N ILE A 92 45.78 27.16 25.98
CA ILE A 92 44.45 27.77 26.08
C ILE A 92 44.37 28.96 27.05
N GLY A 93 45.21 28.98 28.09
CA GLY A 93 45.32 30.12 29.01
C GLY A 93 45.75 31.42 28.31
N GLY A 94 46.31 31.36 27.11
CA GLY A 94 46.59 32.53 26.29
C GLY A 94 45.34 33.31 25.86
N ILE A 95 44.19 32.65 25.76
CA ILE A 95 42.90 33.28 25.39
C ILE A 95 42.45 34.28 26.47
N ASP A 96 42.69 33.97 27.76
CA ASP A 96 42.30 34.82 28.89
C ASP A 96 42.92 36.23 28.82
N ASN A 97 44.11 36.37 28.22
CA ASN A 97 44.77 37.66 28.02
C ASN A 97 44.54 38.23 26.61
N LEU A 98 44.44 37.36 25.59
CA LEU A 98 44.31 37.77 24.20
C LEU A 98 42.93 38.37 23.88
N LEU A 99 41.87 37.76 24.42
CA LEU A 99 40.50 38.20 24.20
C LEU A 99 40.26 39.63 24.74
N PRO A 100 40.57 39.95 26.01
CA PRO A 100 40.48 41.33 26.51
C PRO A 100 41.32 42.32 25.71
N LEU A 101 42.54 41.96 25.31
CA LEU A 101 43.38 42.82 24.48
C LEU A 101 42.71 43.13 23.14
N GLY A 102 42.18 42.11 22.45
CA GLY A 102 41.51 42.27 21.16
C GLY A 102 40.24 43.14 21.25
N ILE A 103 39.41 42.90 22.28
CA ILE A 103 38.20 43.70 22.55
C ILE A 103 38.58 45.15 22.84
N LEU A 104 39.56 45.38 23.71
CA LEU A 104 40.00 46.72 24.08
C LEU A 104 40.63 47.47 22.90
N SER A 105 41.45 46.79 22.09
CA SER A 105 42.05 47.37 20.89
C SER A 105 40.98 47.82 19.90
N THR A 106 39.96 46.98 19.69
CA THR A 106 38.80 47.28 18.84
C THR A 106 38.01 48.46 19.38
N LYS A 107 37.78 48.52 20.70
CA LYS A 107 37.05 49.60 21.36
C LYS A 107 37.77 50.94 21.19
N ILE A 108 39.08 50.98 21.45
CA ILE A 108 39.88 52.19 21.29
C ILE A 108 39.92 52.61 19.83
N LEU A 109 40.08 51.67 18.89
CA LEU A 109 40.11 51.97 17.46
C LEU A 109 38.77 52.54 16.94
N ALA A 110 37.64 52.02 17.44
CA ALA A 110 36.32 52.57 17.13
C ALA A 110 36.17 54.00 17.64
N GLU A 111 36.72 54.30 18.81
CA GLU A 111 36.76 55.66 19.37
C GLU A 111 37.67 56.58 18.54
N CYS A 112 38.86 56.12 18.13
CA CYS A 112 39.75 56.87 17.23
C CYS A 112 39.04 57.25 15.93
N ARG A 113 38.32 56.31 15.30
CA ARG A 113 37.54 56.56 14.08
C ARG A 113 36.39 57.54 14.32
N ARG A 114 35.69 57.47 15.47
CA ARG A 114 34.65 58.44 15.82
C ARG A 114 35.23 59.84 15.92
N ILE A 115 36.36 59.99 16.58
CA ILE A 115 37.04 61.28 16.75
C ILE A 115 37.47 61.87 15.40
N GLU A 116 38.03 61.04 14.51
CA GLU A 116 38.36 61.42 13.12
C GLU A 116 37.13 61.85 12.31
N THR A 117 35.93 61.34 12.66
CA THR A 117 34.67 61.63 11.95
C THR A 117 33.88 62.78 12.57
N GLU A 118 33.94 63.00 13.89
CA GLU A 118 33.25 64.10 14.58
C GLU A 118 33.83 65.48 14.28
N GLU A 119 35.10 65.57 13.88
CA GLU A 119 35.67 66.78 13.25
C GLU A 119 35.06 67.07 11.85
N GLY A 120 34.23 66.16 11.32
CA GLY A 120 33.51 66.28 10.04
C GLY A 120 32.07 65.74 10.08
N LYS A 121 31.17 66.48 10.75
CA LYS A 121 29.68 66.32 10.82
C LYS A 121 29.14 65.19 11.71
N LYS A 122 28.21 65.60 12.59
CA LYS A 122 27.38 64.77 13.48
C LYS A 122 26.65 63.66 12.72
N ALA A 123 27.01 62.41 12.98
CA ALA A 123 26.15 61.26 12.75
C ALA A 123 26.05 60.43 14.04
N ASP A 124 24.84 60.31 14.55
CA ASP A 124 24.47 59.61 15.78
C ASP A 124 24.63 58.09 15.58
N VAL A 125 25.85 57.57 15.77
CA VAL A 125 26.10 56.13 15.78
C VAL A 125 26.03 55.64 17.22
N LYS A 126 24.88 55.12 17.62
CA LYS A 126 24.72 54.33 18.86
C LYS A 126 25.80 53.24 18.93
N VAL A 127 26.69 53.30 19.92
CA VAL A 127 27.47 52.13 20.35
C VAL A 127 26.49 51.17 21.00
N SER A 128 25.81 50.36 20.19
CA SER A 128 25.11 49.18 20.73
C SER A 128 26.17 48.18 21.16
N ASP A 129 25.93 47.54 22.29
CA ASP A 129 26.74 46.53 22.99
C ASP A 129 27.53 45.60 22.02
N SER A 130 28.74 46.02 21.63
CA SER A 130 29.47 45.42 20.49
C SER A 130 30.40 44.29 20.90
N SER A 131 30.71 44.18 22.19
CA SER A 131 31.64 43.17 22.71
C SER A 131 31.03 41.77 22.70
N GLY A 132 29.77 41.63 23.16
CA GLY A 132 29.04 40.36 23.13
C GLY A 132 28.83 39.83 21.70
N ASN A 133 28.41 40.70 20.77
CA ASN A 133 28.24 40.34 19.35
C ASN A 133 29.58 39.93 18.68
N ARG A 134 30.71 40.50 19.12
CA ARG A 134 32.02 40.14 18.57
C ARG A 134 32.50 38.77 19.07
N ILE A 135 32.24 38.43 20.33
CA ILE A 135 32.55 37.10 20.87
C ILE A 135 31.69 36.03 20.20
N ASP A 136 30.39 36.30 20.02
CA ASP A 136 29.51 35.44 19.22
C ASP A 136 30.10 35.17 17.82
N HIS A 137 30.56 36.23 17.13
CA HIS A 137 31.21 36.10 15.84
C HIS A 137 32.48 35.22 15.88
N TYR A 138 33.35 35.39 16.88
CA TYR A 138 34.55 34.56 17.04
C TYR A 138 34.21 33.08 17.26
N ILE A 139 33.23 32.78 18.12
CA ILE A 139 32.77 31.42 18.39
C ILE A 139 32.22 30.80 17.11
N ARG A 140 31.28 31.48 16.44
CA ARG A 140 30.66 30.97 15.21
C ARG A 140 31.68 30.76 14.10
N SER A 141 32.63 31.69 13.92
CA SER A 141 33.69 31.56 12.93
C SER A 141 34.59 30.35 13.22
N SER A 142 35.08 30.23 14.46
CA SER A 142 36.01 29.16 14.79
C SER A 142 35.35 27.79 14.72
N MET A 143 34.08 27.68 15.13
CA MET A 143 33.27 26.47 14.98
C MET A 143 33.10 26.06 13.53
N LYS A 144 32.70 27.00 12.65
CA LYS A 144 32.54 26.74 11.22
C LYS A 144 33.82 26.26 10.58
N ASN A 145 34.95 26.89 10.92
CA ASN A 145 36.25 26.52 10.36
C ASN A 145 36.75 25.17 10.90
N ALA A 146 36.52 24.86 12.18
CA ALA A 146 36.83 23.55 12.75
C ALA A 146 35.98 22.44 12.10
N PHE A 147 34.67 22.66 11.97
CA PHE A 147 33.77 21.72 11.30
C PHE A 147 34.14 21.51 9.83
N ALA A 148 34.45 22.57 9.09
CA ALA A 148 34.85 22.48 7.68
C ALA A 148 36.09 21.59 7.51
N ARG A 149 37.10 21.74 8.38
CA ARG A 149 38.30 20.89 8.38
C ARG A 149 37.99 19.42 8.64
N ILE A 150 37.14 19.13 9.63
CA ILE A 150 36.65 17.78 9.92
C ILE A 150 35.94 17.19 8.70
N ASN A 151 35.02 17.94 8.10
CA ASN A 151 34.26 17.50 6.93
C ASN A 151 35.19 17.18 5.73
N ASP A 152 36.20 18.01 5.48
CA ASP A 152 37.16 17.79 4.41
C ASP A 152 38.06 16.58 4.70
N ASN A 153 38.49 16.39 5.96
CA ASN A 153 39.26 15.21 6.37
C ASN A 153 38.48 13.91 6.19
N VAL A 154 37.21 13.88 6.63
CA VAL A 154 36.32 12.72 6.46
C VAL A 154 36.15 12.39 4.98
N LYS A 155 35.91 13.39 4.13
CA LYS A 155 35.81 13.19 2.67
C LYS A 155 37.08 12.64 2.04
N ASN A 156 38.25 13.12 2.48
CA ASN A 156 39.55 12.70 1.94
C ASN A 156 40.00 11.31 2.41
N ALA A 157 39.47 10.82 3.53
CA ALA A 157 39.83 9.50 4.08
C ALA A 157 39.15 8.32 3.36
N THR A 158 38.08 8.55 2.60
CA THR A 158 37.29 7.52 1.89
C THR A 158 37.38 7.65 0.37
N MET A 159 37.57 6.53 -0.35
CA MET A 159 37.79 6.45 -1.80
C MET A 159 36.48 6.37 -2.63
N GLY A 160 35.71 7.46 -2.70
CA GLY A 160 34.66 7.73 -3.70
C GLY A 160 33.60 6.66 -4.05
N GLY A 161 32.60 6.42 -3.17
CA GLY A 161 31.37 5.66 -3.47
C GLY A 161 30.08 6.20 -2.80
N ARG A 162 28.87 5.78 -3.25
CA ARG A 162 27.59 6.22 -2.65
C ARG A 162 27.32 5.60 -1.26
N GLY A 163 27.74 4.36 -1.03
CA GLY A 163 27.72 3.74 0.30
C GLY A 163 28.68 4.43 1.27
N GLU A 164 29.83 4.88 0.75
CA GLU A 164 30.81 5.65 1.52
C GLU A 164 30.27 7.03 1.92
N ALA A 165 29.33 7.61 1.17
CA ALA A 165 28.72 8.89 1.54
C ALA A 165 27.90 8.80 2.85
N TYR A 166 27.21 7.68 3.11
CA TYR A 166 26.48 7.49 4.36
C TYR A 166 27.42 7.15 5.52
N GLU A 167 28.48 6.38 5.28
CA GLU A 167 29.55 6.14 6.24
C GLU A 167 30.25 7.46 6.63
N ASN A 168 30.51 8.33 5.66
CA ASN A 168 31.03 9.68 5.89
C ASN A 168 30.12 10.53 6.77
N LEU A 169 28.80 10.45 6.59
CA LEU A 169 27.86 11.17 7.47
C LEU A 169 27.83 10.62 8.90
N LEU A 170 27.97 9.29 9.06
CA LEU A 170 28.08 8.65 10.37
C LEU A 170 29.35 9.09 11.10
N GLN A 171 30.48 9.08 10.39
CA GLN A 171 31.77 9.52 10.91
C GLN A 171 31.77 11.02 11.20
N LEU A 172 31.24 11.84 10.30
CA LEU A 172 31.09 13.29 10.49
C LEU A 172 30.25 13.62 11.73
N ALA A 173 29.16 12.89 11.97
CA ALA A 173 28.36 13.08 13.17
C ALA A 173 29.13 12.75 14.46
N LYS A 174 30.01 11.75 14.41
CA LYS A 174 30.92 11.40 15.52
C LYS A 174 31.95 12.48 15.76
N GLU A 175 32.66 12.92 14.74
CA GLU A 175 33.67 13.99 14.89
C GLU A 175 33.03 15.32 15.32
N THR A 176 31.77 15.57 14.93
CA THR A 176 31.01 16.74 15.40
C THR A 176 30.66 16.64 16.89
N GLU A 177 30.31 15.44 17.38
CA GLU A 177 30.08 15.19 18.82
C GLU A 177 31.38 15.37 19.61
N ASP A 178 32.50 14.86 19.09
CA ASP A 178 33.82 14.99 19.70
C ASP A 178 34.27 16.47 19.75
N LEU A 179 34.03 17.24 18.68
CA LEU A 179 34.28 18.67 18.64
C LEU A 179 33.43 19.45 19.65
N ALA A 180 32.14 19.10 19.79
CA ALA A 180 31.26 19.71 20.79
C ALA A 180 31.74 19.42 22.22
N ALA A 181 32.19 18.19 22.49
CA ALA A 181 32.77 17.83 23.78
C ALA A 181 34.06 18.63 24.06
N GLN A 182 34.94 18.75 23.06
CA GLN A 182 36.16 19.54 23.17
C GLN A 182 35.87 21.02 23.48
N GLU A 183 34.90 21.61 22.78
CA GLU A 183 34.46 22.99 23.01
C GLU A 183 33.95 23.19 24.44
N ARG A 184 33.08 22.30 24.90
CA ARG A 184 32.50 22.32 26.25
C ARG A 184 33.55 22.22 27.34
N GLU A 185 34.55 21.36 27.17
CA GLU A 185 35.56 21.10 28.19
C GLU A 185 36.68 22.14 28.23
N LEU A 186 37.09 22.65 27.06
CA LEU A 186 38.29 23.48 26.96
C LEU A 186 37.94 24.97 26.86
N PHE A 187 37.13 25.36 25.88
CA PHE A 187 37.00 26.76 25.48
C PHE A 187 35.80 27.46 26.14
N SER A 188 34.67 26.77 26.25
CA SER A 188 33.44 27.31 26.84
C SER A 188 33.65 27.90 28.26
N PRO A 189 34.40 27.27 29.20
CA PRO A 189 34.62 27.85 30.53
C PRO A 189 35.38 29.18 30.53
N ILE A 190 36.27 29.40 29.56
CA ILE A 190 37.05 30.64 29.42
C ILE A 190 36.20 31.72 28.77
N LEU A 191 35.49 31.36 27.70
CA LEU A 191 34.64 32.29 26.95
C LEU A 191 33.41 32.72 27.76
N LYS A 192 32.91 31.86 28.65
CA LYS A 192 31.75 32.15 29.52
C LYS A 192 31.97 33.32 30.47
N LYS A 193 33.23 33.63 30.81
CA LYS A 193 33.61 34.84 31.58
C LYS A 193 33.24 36.13 30.85
N TRP A 194 33.14 36.08 29.53
CA TRP A 194 32.92 37.24 28.65
C TRP A 194 31.56 37.18 27.93
N HIS A 195 31.03 35.98 27.69
CA HIS A 195 29.74 35.77 27.05
C HIS A 195 29.01 34.60 27.71
N THR A 196 27.95 34.89 28.46
CA THR A 196 27.27 33.93 29.35
C THR A 196 26.69 32.70 28.66
N THR A 197 26.45 32.76 27.34
CA THR A 197 25.92 31.66 26.52
C THR A 197 26.90 31.14 25.46
N ALA A 198 28.21 31.22 25.72
CA ALA A 198 29.25 30.83 24.77
C ALA A 198 29.12 29.37 24.28
N GLY A 199 28.86 28.43 25.21
CA GLY A 199 28.67 27.02 24.87
C GLY A 199 27.43 26.80 24.00
N SER A 200 26.34 27.53 24.29
CA SER A 200 25.11 27.49 23.49
C SER A 200 25.36 27.92 22.04
N ILE A 201 26.08 29.03 21.84
CA ILE A 201 26.39 29.55 20.48
C ILE A 201 27.19 28.53 19.69
N ALA A 202 28.17 27.87 20.33
CA ALA A 202 28.97 26.87 19.67
C ALA A 202 28.15 25.64 19.26
N ALA A 203 27.33 25.12 20.18
CA ALA A 203 26.43 23.99 19.92
C ALA A 203 25.41 24.28 18.82
N VAL A 204 24.79 25.48 18.80
CA VAL A 204 23.91 25.91 17.70
C VAL A 204 24.64 25.95 16.38
N THR A 205 25.88 26.45 16.36
CA THR A 205 26.67 26.54 15.14
C THR A 205 27.00 25.15 14.58
N LEU A 206 27.43 24.22 15.43
CA LEU A 206 27.69 22.83 15.02
C LEU A 206 26.41 22.14 14.54
N HIS A 207 25.30 22.37 15.23
CA HIS A 207 24.00 21.83 14.86
C HIS A 207 23.61 22.27 13.44
N GLN A 208 23.73 23.57 13.13
CA GLN A 208 23.44 24.12 11.80
C GLN A 208 24.40 23.58 10.74
N CYS A 209 25.70 23.53 11.04
CA CYS A 209 26.72 23.00 10.11
C CYS A 209 26.45 21.55 9.72
N TYR A 210 26.20 20.66 10.69
CA TYR A 210 25.86 19.27 10.40
C TYR A 210 24.50 19.16 9.71
N GLY A 211 23.50 19.94 10.16
CA GLY A 211 22.15 19.95 9.60
C GLY A 211 22.10 20.27 8.10
N GLU A 212 22.88 21.26 7.66
CA GLU A 212 22.98 21.60 6.22
C GLU A 212 23.59 20.46 5.41
N VAL A 213 24.64 19.80 5.91
CA VAL A 213 25.26 18.65 5.24
C VAL A 213 24.28 17.47 5.20
N LEU A 214 23.61 17.16 6.31
CA LEU A 214 22.59 16.11 6.40
C LEU A 214 21.45 16.36 5.41
N LYS A 215 20.91 17.57 5.36
CA LYS A 215 19.81 17.96 4.47
C LYS A 215 20.19 17.81 3.00
N GLN A 216 21.39 18.23 2.62
CA GLN A 216 21.89 18.08 1.24
C GLN A 216 21.93 16.61 0.79
N HIS A 217 22.34 15.70 1.68
CA HIS A 217 22.42 14.28 1.35
C HIS A 217 21.03 13.60 1.34
N LEU A 218 20.14 14.00 2.24
CA LEU A 218 18.77 13.46 2.30
C LEU A 218 17.89 13.95 1.14
N ALA A 219 18.15 15.13 0.56
CA ALA A 219 17.38 15.67 -0.57
C ALA A 219 17.41 14.77 -1.82
N GLY A 220 18.49 14.01 -2.03
CA GLY A 220 18.64 13.08 -3.17
C GLY A 220 18.21 11.63 -2.89
N THR A 221 17.75 11.33 -1.67
CA THR A 221 17.45 9.97 -1.22
C THR A 221 15.99 9.61 -1.52
N LYS A 222 15.78 8.49 -2.22
CA LYS A 222 14.45 8.07 -2.70
C LYS A 222 13.85 6.86 -1.97
N MET A 223 14.66 6.11 -1.24
CA MET A 223 14.22 4.86 -0.62
C MET A 223 15.00 4.64 0.67
N LEU A 224 14.31 4.18 1.70
CA LEU A 224 14.92 3.85 2.99
C LEU A 224 15.72 2.54 2.87
N ASN A 225 16.93 2.52 3.44
CA ASN A 225 17.75 1.33 3.61
C ASN A 225 18.42 1.36 5.01
N SER A 226 19.15 0.31 5.37
CA SER A 226 19.81 0.21 6.68
C SER A 226 20.81 1.36 6.95
N GLU A 227 21.56 1.79 5.92
CA GLU A 227 22.56 2.86 6.02
C GLU A 227 21.91 4.21 6.37
N ILE A 228 20.82 4.56 5.67
CA ILE A 228 20.08 5.80 5.90
C ILE A 228 19.44 5.80 7.28
N VAL A 229 18.89 4.67 7.73
CA VAL A 229 18.36 4.55 9.09
C VAL A 229 19.46 4.79 10.13
N GLY A 230 20.65 4.20 9.92
CA GLY A 230 21.81 4.46 10.77
C GLY A 230 22.17 5.94 10.83
N VAL A 231 22.23 6.62 9.68
CA VAL A 231 22.50 8.07 9.61
C VAL A 231 21.44 8.88 10.36
N LEU A 232 20.16 8.58 10.17
CA LEU A 232 19.05 9.27 10.83
C LEU A 232 19.08 9.07 12.35
N GLN A 233 19.32 7.84 12.82
CA GLN A 233 19.46 7.55 14.26
C GLN A 233 20.68 8.27 14.87
N ARG A 234 21.81 8.28 14.15
CA ARG A 234 23.03 8.96 14.60
C ARG A 234 22.84 10.48 14.66
N ALA A 235 22.16 11.06 13.66
CA ALA A 235 21.80 12.47 13.62
C ALA A 235 20.87 12.84 14.79
N ALA A 236 19.85 12.02 15.07
CA ALA A 236 18.97 12.21 16.23
C ALA A 236 19.74 12.16 17.56
N LYS A 237 20.73 11.26 17.68
CA LYS A 237 21.62 11.21 18.86
C LYS A 237 22.48 12.48 18.97
N LEU A 238 23.11 12.91 17.88
CA LEU A 238 23.91 14.14 17.86
C LEU A 238 23.08 15.36 18.24
N GLU A 239 21.88 15.50 17.67
CA GLU A 239 20.96 16.59 18.01
C GLU A 239 20.64 16.62 19.51
N LYS A 240 20.34 15.47 20.12
CA LYS A 240 20.12 15.37 21.56
C LYS A 240 21.33 15.83 22.38
N VAL A 241 22.54 15.46 21.98
CA VAL A 241 23.78 15.88 22.67
C VAL A 241 23.97 17.40 22.57
N LEU A 242 23.78 17.98 21.38
CA LEU A 242 23.92 19.42 21.18
C LEU A 242 22.83 20.22 21.90
N VAL A 243 21.58 19.74 21.88
CA VAL A 243 20.48 20.34 22.64
C VAL A 243 20.76 20.25 24.15
N GLN A 244 21.30 19.13 24.64
CA GLN A 244 21.66 18.98 26.04
C GLN A 244 22.76 19.98 26.45
N MET A 245 23.80 20.15 25.62
CA MET A 245 24.85 21.16 25.84
C MET A 245 24.28 22.58 25.92
N VAL A 246 23.28 22.89 25.10
CA VAL A 246 22.56 24.17 25.11
C VAL A 246 21.73 24.33 26.39
N VAL A 247 21.02 23.29 26.83
CA VAL A 247 20.22 23.31 28.08
C VAL A 247 21.10 23.51 29.32
N GLU A 248 22.21 22.77 29.42
CA GLU A 248 23.18 22.88 30.53
C GLU A 248 23.75 24.30 30.66
N ASP A 249 23.95 25.00 29.54
CA ASP A 249 24.49 26.35 29.52
C ASP A 249 23.46 27.41 29.98
N PHE A 250 22.15 27.09 29.95
CA PHE A 250 21.06 28.00 30.36
C PHE A 250 20.64 27.93 31.81
N ASP A 251 20.83 26.80 32.49
CA ASP A 251 20.56 26.71 33.94
C ASP A 251 21.38 27.76 34.74
N GLU A 252 22.41 28.32 34.11
CA GLU A 252 23.28 29.36 34.66
C GLU A 252 22.97 30.81 34.16
N CYS A 253 21.98 31.03 33.27
CA CYS A 253 21.69 32.34 32.66
C CYS A 253 20.20 32.73 32.67
N GLY A 254 19.85 33.80 33.41
CA GLY A 254 18.46 34.12 33.78
C GLY A 254 17.47 34.58 32.69
N ASN A 255 17.84 34.76 31.41
CA ASN A 255 16.86 35.02 30.31
C ASN A 255 17.43 35.11 28.86
N GLY A 256 18.75 35.17 28.65
CA GLY A 256 19.35 35.31 27.30
C GLY A 256 19.21 34.06 26.41
N GLY A 257 18.94 32.90 27.02
CA GLY A 257 18.97 31.62 26.33
C GLY A 257 17.80 31.30 25.40
N LYS A 258 16.62 31.86 25.68
CA LYS A 258 15.40 31.55 24.91
C LYS A 258 15.47 31.98 23.44
N VAL A 259 16.31 32.96 23.11
CA VAL A 259 16.53 33.41 21.73
C VAL A 259 17.42 32.43 20.96
N ILE A 260 18.46 31.90 21.61
CA ILE A 260 19.45 31.01 20.99
C ILE A 260 18.84 29.63 20.69
N VAL A 261 17.99 29.09 21.56
CA VAL A 261 17.27 27.81 21.29
C VAL A 261 16.46 27.88 20.01
N ARG A 262 15.87 29.03 19.70
CA ARG A 262 15.05 29.21 18.49
C ARG A 262 15.86 29.16 17.19
N GLU A 263 17.19 29.28 17.27
CA GLU A 263 18.08 29.11 16.12
C GLU A 263 18.34 27.63 15.77
N MET A 264 18.03 26.69 16.68
CA MET A 264 18.12 25.25 16.42
C MET A 264 16.81 24.74 15.83
N MET A 265 16.80 24.56 14.50
CA MET A 265 15.70 23.90 13.81
C MET A 265 15.87 22.39 13.88
N PRO A 266 14.91 21.61 14.39
CA PRO A 266 15.07 20.16 14.50
C PRO A 266 15.46 19.51 13.16
N TYR A 267 16.25 18.44 13.18
CA TYR A 267 16.61 17.68 11.99
C TYR A 267 15.44 16.93 11.35
N GLU A 268 14.25 16.96 11.97
CA GLU A 268 13.00 16.34 11.47
C GLU A 268 13.15 14.84 11.16
N VAL A 269 13.97 14.13 11.94
CA VAL A 269 14.32 12.73 11.69
C VAL A 269 13.07 11.84 11.54
N ASP A 270 12.08 11.98 12.42
CA ASP A 270 10.85 11.21 12.37
C ASP A 270 10.05 11.49 11.09
N THR A 271 9.90 12.77 10.72
CA THR A 271 9.18 13.20 9.51
C THR A 271 9.87 12.69 8.25
N VAL A 272 11.19 12.79 8.17
CA VAL A 272 11.98 12.25 7.05
C VAL A 272 11.82 10.73 6.97
N THR A 273 11.86 10.05 8.11
CA THR A 273 11.72 8.59 8.18
C THR A 273 10.36 8.13 7.67
N ILE A 274 9.26 8.74 8.16
CA ILE A 274 7.90 8.42 7.72
C ILE A 274 7.74 8.68 6.22
N ARG A 275 8.27 9.81 5.71
CA ARG A 275 8.24 10.12 4.27
C ARG A 275 8.95 9.05 3.44
N LEU A 276 10.14 8.63 3.85
CA LEU A 276 10.92 7.61 3.14
C LEU A 276 10.26 6.21 3.23
N LEU A 277 9.62 5.89 4.35
CA LEU A 277 8.81 4.67 4.50
C LEU A 277 7.59 4.68 3.58
N GLY A 278 6.85 5.79 3.50
CA GLY A 278 5.74 5.93 2.55
C GLY A 278 6.19 5.73 1.10
N GLN A 279 7.31 6.35 0.70
CA GLN A 279 7.89 6.15 -0.63
C GLN A 279 8.33 4.70 -0.87
N TRP A 280 8.86 4.02 0.15
CA TRP A 280 9.22 2.62 0.09
C TRP A 280 7.98 1.73 -0.14
N ILE A 281 6.89 1.97 0.60
CA ILE A 281 5.61 1.27 0.44
C ILE A 281 5.10 1.47 -1.00
N ASP A 282 5.04 2.72 -1.47
CA ASP A 282 4.58 3.05 -2.82
C ASP A 282 5.34 2.29 -3.92
N GLU A 283 6.67 2.19 -3.81
CA GLU A 283 7.49 1.45 -4.78
C GLU A 283 7.24 -0.07 -4.72
N ARG A 284 7.06 -0.64 -3.52
CA ARG A 284 6.70 -2.07 -3.39
C ARG A 284 5.31 -2.35 -3.97
N LEU A 285 4.33 -1.49 -3.70
CA LEU A 285 2.98 -1.59 -4.28
C LEU A 285 2.99 -1.45 -5.81
N LYS A 286 3.81 -0.54 -6.37
CA LYS A 286 4.01 -0.44 -7.82
C LYS A 286 4.57 -1.72 -8.43
N LYS A 287 5.49 -2.42 -7.75
CA LYS A 287 5.98 -3.74 -8.21
C LYS A 287 4.85 -4.77 -8.24
N GLY A 288 4.03 -4.84 -7.20
CA GLY A 288 2.85 -5.72 -7.16
C GLY A 288 1.86 -5.43 -8.30
N LYS A 289 1.54 -4.16 -8.54
CA LYS A 289 0.68 -3.74 -9.66
C LYS A 289 1.25 -4.14 -11.03
N LYS A 290 2.56 -4.01 -11.24
CA LYS A 290 3.22 -4.45 -12.49
C LYS A 290 3.10 -5.97 -12.69
N LEU A 291 3.28 -6.75 -11.63
CA LEU A 291 3.12 -8.20 -11.67
C LEU A 291 1.68 -8.58 -12.02
N LEU A 292 0.69 -7.94 -11.39
CA LEU A 292 -0.72 -8.11 -11.71
C LEU A 292 -1.03 -7.79 -13.18
N LEU A 293 -0.51 -6.68 -13.71
CA LEU A 293 -0.67 -6.32 -15.12
C LEU A 293 -0.03 -7.33 -16.08
N SER A 294 1.10 -7.92 -15.68
CA SER A 294 1.74 -9.01 -16.42
C SER A 294 0.87 -10.27 -16.43
N ALA A 295 0.35 -10.65 -15.26
CA ALA A 295 -0.55 -11.78 -15.10
C ALA A 295 -1.82 -11.63 -15.97
N LYS A 296 -2.45 -10.44 -15.97
CA LYS A 296 -3.62 -10.13 -16.80
C LYS A 296 -3.40 -10.37 -18.31
N LYS A 297 -2.15 -10.31 -18.79
CA LYS A 297 -1.80 -10.52 -20.20
C LYS A 297 -1.38 -11.95 -20.54
N THR A 298 -0.81 -12.65 -19.58
CA THR A 298 -0.07 -13.92 -19.82
C THR A 298 -0.75 -15.13 -19.21
N GLU A 299 -1.65 -14.94 -18.24
CA GLU A 299 -2.27 -16.04 -17.52
C GLU A 299 -3.20 -16.85 -18.42
N THR A 300 -3.01 -18.17 -18.38
CA THR A 300 -3.75 -19.15 -19.18
C THR A 300 -4.66 -20.02 -18.31
N TRP A 301 -4.56 -19.93 -16.98
CA TRP A 301 -5.32 -20.73 -16.02
C TRP A 301 -5.04 -22.22 -16.13
N ASN A 302 -3.80 -22.56 -16.49
CA ASN A 302 -3.28 -23.92 -16.39
C ASN A 302 -2.78 -24.18 -14.96
N PRO A 303 -2.89 -25.42 -14.46
CA PRO A 303 -2.33 -25.75 -13.15
C PRO A 303 -0.80 -25.58 -13.18
N LYS A 304 -0.23 -25.03 -12.10
CA LYS A 304 1.22 -24.83 -11.98
C LYS A 304 1.99 -26.14 -12.11
N SER A 305 1.49 -27.22 -11.52
CA SER A 305 2.07 -28.56 -11.64
C SER A 305 1.01 -29.64 -11.45
N LYS A 306 1.40 -30.92 -11.54
CA LYS A 306 0.48 -32.06 -11.30
C LYS A 306 -0.01 -32.14 -9.86
N THR A 307 0.72 -31.56 -8.91
CA THR A 307 0.38 -31.55 -7.47
C THR A 307 -0.13 -30.19 -7.00
N GLU A 308 0.22 -29.11 -7.71
CA GLU A 308 -0.21 -27.75 -7.41
C GLU A 308 -1.21 -27.28 -8.47
N LEU A 309 -2.49 -27.51 -8.19
CA LEU A 309 -3.60 -27.34 -9.15
C LEU A 309 -4.19 -25.91 -9.15
N TYR A 310 -3.35 -24.90 -8.87
CA TYR A 310 -3.67 -23.48 -8.89
C TYR A 310 -2.76 -22.73 -9.87
N ALA A 311 -3.11 -21.48 -10.20
CA ALA A 311 -2.40 -20.67 -11.18
C ALA A 311 -1.00 -20.24 -10.69
N HIS A 312 -0.03 -20.19 -11.62
CA HIS A 312 1.34 -19.75 -11.34
C HIS A 312 1.39 -18.27 -10.90
N SER A 313 0.60 -17.40 -11.54
CA SER A 313 0.59 -15.97 -11.21
C SER A 313 0.18 -15.66 -9.77
N ALA A 314 -0.67 -16.49 -9.15
CA ALA A 314 -1.05 -16.34 -7.75
C ALA A 314 0.14 -16.62 -6.82
N VAL A 315 0.99 -17.59 -7.17
CA VAL A 315 2.19 -17.91 -6.39
C VAL A 315 3.16 -16.76 -6.43
N GLU A 316 3.44 -16.20 -7.62
CA GLU A 316 4.35 -15.07 -7.77
C GLU A 316 3.84 -13.83 -7.02
N LEU A 317 2.53 -13.54 -7.11
CA LEU A 317 1.92 -12.42 -6.40
C LEU A 317 2.03 -12.60 -4.88
N MET A 318 1.59 -13.74 -4.34
CA MET A 318 1.62 -13.98 -2.89
C MET A 318 3.05 -14.09 -2.34
N ALA A 319 4.01 -14.58 -3.13
CA ALA A 319 5.42 -14.57 -2.75
C ALA A 319 5.97 -13.15 -2.62
N LEU A 320 5.70 -12.28 -3.60
CA LEU A 320 6.10 -10.87 -3.56
C LEU A 320 5.45 -10.11 -2.40
N ILE A 321 4.16 -10.37 -2.13
CA ILE A 321 3.45 -9.75 -1.00
C ILE A 321 4.07 -10.19 0.32
N LYS A 322 4.33 -11.50 0.49
CA LYS A 322 4.98 -12.04 1.69
C LYS A 322 6.39 -11.48 1.89
N GLU A 323 7.19 -11.40 0.82
CA GLU A 323 8.50 -10.75 0.85
C GLU A 323 8.39 -9.29 1.27
N THR A 324 7.41 -8.56 0.73
CA THR A 324 7.18 -7.14 1.09
C THR A 324 6.86 -6.96 2.57
N VAL A 325 5.98 -7.81 3.13
CA VAL A 325 5.65 -7.75 4.56
C VAL A 325 6.88 -8.07 5.43
N ASN A 326 7.67 -9.07 5.04
CA ASN A 326 8.89 -9.42 5.77
C ASN A 326 9.93 -8.28 5.69
N ASP A 327 10.23 -7.78 4.49
CA ASP A 327 11.17 -6.67 4.27
C ASP A 327 10.78 -5.45 5.10
N PHE A 328 9.47 -5.14 5.19
CA PHE A 328 8.96 -4.01 5.95
C PHE A 328 9.30 -4.11 7.44
N PHE A 329 9.17 -5.29 8.04
CA PHE A 329 9.50 -5.49 9.45
C PHE A 329 11.00 -5.60 9.73
N GLU A 330 11.82 -5.92 8.73
CA GLU A 330 13.28 -5.87 8.84
C GLU A 330 13.85 -4.45 8.87
N ILE A 331 13.07 -3.43 8.48
CA ILE A 331 13.49 -2.03 8.55
C ILE A 331 13.71 -1.63 10.02
N PRO A 332 14.91 -1.15 10.42
CA PRO A 332 15.27 -0.88 11.82
C PRO A 332 14.71 0.46 12.33
N VAL A 333 13.43 0.72 12.09
CA VAL A 333 12.70 1.92 12.53
C VAL A 333 11.54 1.51 13.43
N GLY A 334 11.11 2.39 14.35
CA GLY A 334 9.87 2.19 15.09
C GLY A 334 8.67 2.18 14.13
N VAL A 335 8.17 0.98 13.83
CA VAL A 335 6.98 0.79 12.99
C VAL A 335 5.74 1.20 13.80
N THR A 336 4.99 2.18 13.31
CA THR A 336 3.70 2.57 13.89
C THR A 336 2.58 1.72 13.33
N GLU A 337 1.49 1.59 14.08
CA GLU A 337 0.28 0.88 13.64
C GLU A 337 -0.31 1.52 12.35
N ASP A 338 -0.28 2.85 12.24
CA ASP A 338 -0.73 3.58 11.05
C ASP A 338 0.00 3.12 9.77
N LEU A 339 1.33 2.91 9.84
CA LEU A 339 2.12 2.48 8.69
C LEU A 339 1.85 1.01 8.31
N ILE A 340 1.51 0.17 9.30
CA ILE A 340 1.08 -1.22 9.04
C ILE A 340 -0.24 -1.20 8.29
N LEU A 341 -1.18 -0.35 8.71
CA LEU A 341 -2.47 -0.18 8.05
C LEU A 341 -2.30 0.35 6.63
N ASP A 342 -1.46 1.36 6.40
CA ASP A 342 -1.18 1.89 5.06
C ASP A 342 -0.63 0.81 4.11
N LEU A 343 0.31 -0.02 4.59
CA LEU A 343 0.84 -1.14 3.83
C LEU A 343 -0.24 -2.19 3.55
N ALA A 344 -0.99 -2.59 4.57
CA ALA A 344 -2.04 -3.59 4.46
C ALA A 344 -3.13 -3.19 3.47
N GLU A 345 -3.65 -1.95 3.57
CA GLU A 345 -4.65 -1.41 2.65
C GLU A 345 -4.13 -1.39 1.20
N GLY A 346 -2.87 -0.99 1.02
CA GLY A 346 -2.22 -1.01 -0.30
C GLY A 346 -2.12 -2.41 -0.90
N LEU A 347 -1.78 -3.40 -0.08
CA LEU A 347 -1.68 -4.81 -0.49
C LEU A 347 -3.07 -5.42 -0.73
N GLU A 348 -4.06 -5.12 0.11
CA GLU A 348 -5.43 -5.59 -0.02
C GLU A 348 -6.01 -5.19 -1.38
N LYS A 349 -5.85 -3.93 -1.78
CA LYS A 349 -6.30 -3.45 -3.11
C LYS A 349 -5.71 -4.24 -4.27
N ILE A 350 -4.42 -4.62 -4.20
CA ILE A 350 -3.78 -5.42 -5.24
C ILE A 350 -4.36 -6.84 -5.27
N ILE A 351 -4.61 -7.42 -4.09
CA ILE A 351 -5.23 -8.74 -3.95
C ILE A 351 -6.66 -8.72 -4.49
N GLU A 352 -7.46 -7.70 -4.15
CA GLU A 352 -8.82 -7.51 -4.67
C GLU A 352 -8.85 -7.41 -6.19
N GLU A 353 -7.97 -6.60 -6.79
CA GLU A 353 -7.88 -6.50 -8.25
C GLU A 353 -7.49 -7.84 -8.90
N TYR A 354 -6.68 -8.67 -8.21
CA TYR A 354 -6.36 -10.02 -8.67
C TYR A 354 -7.56 -10.96 -8.53
N ILE A 355 -8.33 -10.89 -7.44
CA ILE A 355 -9.56 -11.67 -7.25
C ILE A 355 -10.58 -11.36 -8.35
N ILE A 356 -10.78 -10.08 -8.67
CA ILE A 356 -11.65 -9.66 -9.78
C ILE A 356 -11.17 -10.25 -11.11
N PHE A 357 -9.85 -10.29 -11.34
CA PHE A 357 -9.28 -10.93 -12.52
C PHE A 357 -9.55 -12.44 -12.56
N VAL A 358 -9.39 -13.15 -11.44
CA VAL A 358 -9.71 -14.58 -11.32
C VAL A 358 -11.20 -14.83 -11.63
N ALA A 359 -12.08 -13.98 -11.09
CA ALA A 359 -13.53 -14.04 -11.28
C ALA A 359 -14.01 -13.60 -12.67
N SER A 360 -13.14 -13.04 -13.51
CA SER A 360 -13.49 -12.57 -14.85
C SER A 360 -13.65 -13.74 -15.84
N CYS A 361 -14.69 -14.57 -15.65
CA CYS A 361 -14.98 -15.78 -16.44
C CYS A 361 -16.31 -15.75 -17.21
N GLY A 362 -16.98 -14.59 -17.27
CA GLY A 362 -18.28 -14.44 -17.93
C GLY A 362 -19.44 -14.73 -16.97
N SER A 363 -20.60 -15.11 -17.48
CA SER A 363 -21.78 -15.41 -16.66
C SER A 363 -22.46 -16.69 -17.10
N LYS A 364 -23.25 -17.32 -16.23
CA LYS A 364 -24.03 -18.52 -16.59
C LYS A 364 -24.99 -18.31 -17.76
N GLN A 365 -25.47 -17.07 -17.95
CA GLN A 365 -26.40 -16.72 -19.04
C GLN A 365 -25.79 -16.97 -20.42
N ASN A 366 -24.45 -16.95 -20.54
CA ASN A 366 -23.76 -17.23 -21.80
C ASN A 366 -23.90 -18.68 -22.27
N TYR A 367 -24.30 -19.60 -21.38
CA TYR A 367 -24.43 -21.03 -21.68
C TYR A 367 -25.88 -21.51 -21.76
N LEU A 368 -26.83 -20.76 -21.20
CA LEU A 368 -28.23 -21.14 -21.21
C LEU A 368 -28.83 -21.04 -22.63
N PRO A 369 -29.52 -22.08 -23.13
CA PRO A 369 -30.16 -22.02 -24.43
C PRO A 369 -31.36 -21.07 -24.41
N ALA A 370 -31.57 -20.36 -25.51
CA ALA A 370 -32.75 -19.52 -25.69
C ALA A 370 -34.04 -20.38 -25.66
N LEU A 371 -35.08 -19.88 -24.99
CA LEU A 371 -36.35 -20.59 -24.90
C LEU A 371 -37.00 -20.68 -26.29
N PRO A 372 -37.40 -21.90 -26.73
CA PRO A 372 -38.07 -22.05 -28.01
C PRO A 372 -39.47 -21.41 -27.99
N PRO A 373 -40.00 -21.06 -29.18
CA PRO A 373 -41.36 -20.55 -29.28
C PRO A 373 -42.38 -21.59 -28.79
N LEU A 374 -43.45 -21.10 -28.17
CA LEU A 374 -44.55 -21.95 -27.70
C LEU A 374 -45.25 -22.58 -28.91
N THR A 375 -45.29 -23.91 -28.92
CA THR A 375 -45.91 -24.71 -29.97
C THR A 375 -46.76 -25.79 -29.33
N ARG A 376 -47.86 -26.18 -29.99
CA ARG A 376 -48.64 -27.36 -29.58
C ARG A 376 -48.15 -28.60 -30.30
N CYS A 377 -48.23 -29.75 -29.63
CA CYS A 377 -47.88 -31.05 -30.22
C CYS A 377 -48.61 -31.28 -31.55
N ASN A 378 -47.99 -31.98 -32.51
CA ASN A 378 -48.69 -32.41 -33.72
C ASN A 378 -49.09 -33.87 -33.53
N GLN A 379 -50.38 -34.14 -33.31
CA GLN A 379 -50.88 -35.52 -33.41
C GLN A 379 -50.71 -35.96 -34.86
N ASP A 380 -49.80 -36.90 -35.09
CA ASP A 380 -49.53 -37.47 -36.40
C ASP A 380 -50.85 -37.98 -37.01
N SER A 381 -51.34 -37.28 -38.04
CA SER A 381 -52.27 -37.86 -39.00
C SER A 381 -51.51 -39.00 -39.69
N MET A 382 -52.16 -40.14 -39.95
CA MET A 382 -51.56 -41.29 -40.66
C MET A 382 -50.80 -40.91 -41.94
N PHE A 383 -51.13 -39.76 -42.55
CA PHE A 383 -50.43 -39.18 -43.70
C PHE A 383 -49.02 -38.62 -43.41
N SER A 384 -48.70 -38.15 -42.19
CA SER A 384 -47.36 -37.64 -41.85
C SER A 384 -46.32 -38.77 -41.74
N ARG A 385 -46.74 -39.97 -41.30
CA ARG A 385 -45.87 -41.16 -41.25
C ARG A 385 -45.43 -41.62 -42.64
N PHE A 386 -46.24 -41.37 -43.67
CA PHE A 386 -45.92 -41.69 -45.05
C PHE A 386 -44.91 -40.69 -45.66
N TRP A 387 -45.06 -39.38 -45.38
CA TRP A 387 -44.13 -38.35 -45.85
C TRP A 387 -42.77 -38.36 -45.11
N LYS A 388 -42.74 -38.78 -43.84
CA LYS A 388 -41.48 -38.99 -43.07
C LYS A 388 -40.54 -40.02 -43.72
N ARG A 389 -41.03 -40.90 -44.59
CA ARG A 389 -40.21 -41.91 -45.28
C ARG A 389 -39.61 -41.43 -46.61
N ALA A 390 -39.90 -40.18 -47.04
CA ALA A 390 -39.59 -39.70 -48.39
C ALA A 390 -38.73 -38.40 -48.45
N SER A 391 -38.36 -37.77 -47.32
CA SER A 391 -37.58 -36.52 -47.33
C SER A 391 -36.07 -36.75 -47.11
N PRO A 392 -35.16 -36.28 -48.00
CA PRO A 392 -33.71 -36.58 -47.89
C PRO A 392 -32.89 -35.58 -47.06
N CYS A 393 -33.46 -34.46 -46.61
CA CYS A 393 -32.69 -33.34 -46.04
C CYS A 393 -33.14 -33.01 -44.61
N GLY A 394 -32.60 -33.75 -43.64
CA GLY A 394 -32.63 -33.45 -42.22
C GLY A 394 -31.69 -34.42 -41.51
N VAL A 395 -30.83 -33.94 -40.61
CA VAL A 395 -29.92 -34.79 -39.82
C VAL A 395 -30.76 -35.90 -39.17
N ARG A 396 -30.52 -37.15 -39.53
CA ARG A 396 -31.38 -38.27 -39.14
C ARG A 396 -31.24 -38.52 -37.65
N VAL A 397 -32.37 -38.74 -36.96
CA VAL A 397 -32.41 -39.28 -35.59
C VAL A 397 -31.60 -40.59 -35.48
N GLU A 398 -31.48 -41.34 -36.58
CA GLU A 398 -30.64 -42.54 -36.71
C GLU A 398 -29.12 -42.25 -36.65
N ASP A 399 -28.62 -41.13 -37.16
CA ASP A 399 -27.20 -40.74 -37.07
C ASP A 399 -26.82 -40.35 -35.64
N MET A 400 -27.72 -39.66 -34.93
CA MET A 400 -27.59 -39.39 -33.49
C MET A 400 -27.61 -40.67 -32.66
N HIS A 401 -28.42 -41.67 -33.04
CA HIS A 401 -28.49 -42.95 -32.35
C HIS A 401 -27.19 -43.77 -32.53
N GLN A 402 -26.52 -43.68 -33.68
CA GLN A 402 -25.20 -44.30 -33.91
C GLN A 402 -24.06 -43.62 -33.13
N LEU A 403 -24.06 -42.29 -33.05
CA LEU A 403 -23.10 -41.53 -32.23
C LEU A 403 -23.31 -41.76 -30.72
N MET A 404 -24.56 -41.95 -30.32
CA MET A 404 -24.94 -42.27 -28.94
C MET A 404 -24.57 -43.70 -28.55
N THR A 405 -24.86 -44.69 -29.39
CA THR A 405 -24.55 -46.11 -29.12
C THR A 405 -23.05 -46.38 -28.96
N THR A 406 -22.20 -45.67 -29.70
CA THR A 406 -20.74 -45.71 -29.54
C THR A 406 -20.27 -45.05 -28.24
N LYS A 407 -20.78 -43.86 -27.88
CA LYS A 407 -20.52 -43.22 -26.57
C LYS A 407 -21.07 -44.00 -25.36
N TYR A 408 -22.14 -44.77 -25.54
CA TYR A 408 -22.74 -45.59 -24.48
C TYR A 408 -21.90 -46.82 -24.10
N GLN A 409 -21.02 -47.28 -25.00
CA GLN A 409 -20.14 -48.43 -24.78
C GLN A 409 -18.85 -48.04 -24.03
N HIS A 410 -18.39 -46.80 -24.18
CA HIS A 410 -17.22 -46.25 -23.47
C HIS A 410 -17.53 -44.83 -22.94
N PRO A 411 -18.07 -44.69 -21.71
CA PRO A 411 -18.33 -43.38 -21.14
C PRO A 411 -17.01 -42.66 -20.87
N SER A 412 -16.71 -41.63 -21.66
CA SER A 412 -15.61 -40.69 -21.42
C SER A 412 -16.17 -39.41 -20.80
N PRO A 413 -15.46 -38.76 -19.86
CA PRO A 413 -15.89 -37.47 -19.34
C PRO A 413 -16.02 -36.45 -20.49
N SER A 414 -17.02 -35.57 -20.38
CA SER A 414 -17.23 -34.47 -21.33
C SER A 414 -16.52 -33.19 -20.93
N THR A 415 -15.94 -33.13 -19.72
CA THR A 415 -15.24 -31.96 -19.18
C THR A 415 -14.17 -31.43 -20.14
N SER A 416 -14.39 -30.25 -20.71
CA SER A 416 -13.46 -29.59 -21.62
C SER A 416 -12.31 -28.91 -20.88
N ILE A 417 -11.22 -28.60 -21.59
CA ILE A 417 -10.10 -27.81 -21.07
C ILE A 417 -10.59 -26.47 -20.51
N GLY A 418 -11.57 -25.83 -21.17
CA GLY A 418 -12.13 -24.57 -20.69
C GLY A 418 -12.81 -24.69 -19.32
N THR A 419 -13.46 -25.82 -19.04
CA THR A 419 -14.06 -26.10 -17.73
C THR A 419 -12.99 -26.43 -16.68
N GLN A 420 -11.95 -27.16 -17.07
CA GLN A 420 -10.79 -27.43 -16.20
C GLN A 420 -10.08 -26.12 -15.79
N CYS A 421 -9.93 -25.16 -16.69
CA CYS A 421 -9.38 -23.83 -16.37
C CYS A 421 -10.22 -23.09 -15.32
N LEU A 422 -11.55 -23.26 -15.30
CA LEU A 422 -12.41 -22.69 -14.26
C LEU A 422 -12.19 -23.37 -12.91
N TYR A 423 -11.90 -24.67 -12.88
CA TYR A 423 -11.50 -25.37 -11.65
C TYR A 423 -10.16 -24.87 -11.12
N VAL A 424 -9.18 -24.62 -11.99
CA VAL A 424 -7.89 -24.01 -11.59
C VAL A 424 -8.11 -22.61 -11.00
N ARG A 425 -9.00 -21.80 -11.56
CA ARG A 425 -9.39 -20.50 -10.98
C ARG A 425 -9.99 -20.66 -9.58
N LEU A 426 -10.88 -21.63 -9.39
CA LEU A 426 -11.48 -21.90 -8.07
C LEU A 426 -10.43 -22.35 -7.05
N ASN A 427 -9.51 -23.23 -7.43
CA ASN A 427 -8.37 -23.61 -6.57
C ASN A 427 -7.46 -22.41 -6.26
N THR A 428 -7.28 -21.52 -7.23
CA THR A 428 -6.49 -20.29 -7.05
C THR A 428 -7.11 -19.39 -5.98
N LEU A 429 -8.44 -19.26 -5.94
CA LEU A 429 -9.12 -18.51 -4.88
C LEU A 429 -8.89 -19.13 -3.50
N HIS A 430 -8.96 -20.46 -3.36
CA HIS A 430 -8.69 -21.15 -2.08
C HIS A 430 -7.21 -21.05 -1.66
N TYR A 431 -6.30 -21.05 -2.63
CA TYR A 431 -4.89 -20.75 -2.40
C TYR A 431 -4.72 -19.34 -1.80
N LEU A 432 -5.41 -18.33 -2.34
CA LEU A 432 -5.37 -16.98 -1.80
C LEU A 432 -5.86 -16.92 -0.35
N ILE A 433 -6.97 -17.59 0.00
CA ILE A 433 -7.49 -17.64 1.39
C ILE A 433 -6.39 -18.10 2.37
N THR A 434 -5.73 -19.20 2.03
CA THR A 434 -4.68 -19.79 2.89
C THR A 434 -3.51 -18.82 3.10
N HIS A 435 -3.09 -18.14 2.03
CA HIS A 435 -1.97 -17.20 2.10
C HIS A 435 -2.35 -15.87 2.77
N ILE A 436 -3.55 -15.34 2.55
CA ILE A 436 -4.06 -14.14 3.22
C ILE A 436 -4.10 -14.36 4.73
N HIS A 437 -4.63 -15.49 5.19
CA HIS A 437 -4.65 -15.83 6.61
C HIS A 437 -3.23 -15.94 7.20
N SER A 438 -2.24 -16.41 6.42
CA SER A 438 -0.83 -16.38 6.85
C SER A 438 -0.28 -14.96 6.95
N LEU A 439 -0.68 -14.05 6.06
CA LEU A 439 -0.24 -12.64 6.09
C LEU A 439 -0.85 -11.90 7.27
N ASP A 440 -2.15 -12.08 7.53
CA ASP A 440 -2.85 -11.53 8.69
C ASP A 440 -2.13 -11.87 10.00
N LYS A 441 -1.71 -13.13 10.15
CA LYS A 441 -0.94 -13.57 11.32
C LYS A 441 0.40 -12.86 11.43
N THR A 442 1.13 -12.72 10.32
CA THR A 442 2.43 -12.03 10.31
C THR A 442 2.29 -10.56 10.70
N LEU A 443 1.25 -9.88 10.22
CA LEU A 443 0.96 -8.48 10.56
C LEU A 443 0.54 -8.34 12.04
N ALA A 444 -0.29 -9.26 12.54
CA ALA A 444 -0.82 -9.22 13.91
C ALA A 444 0.20 -9.57 15.01
N VAL A 445 1.19 -10.43 14.72
CA VAL A 445 2.17 -10.93 15.72
C VAL A 445 3.37 -9.96 15.89
N SER A 446 3.41 -8.84 15.17
CA SER A 446 4.62 -8.00 15.09
C SER A 446 4.95 -7.27 16.41
N PRO A 447 6.14 -7.51 17.01
CA PRO A 447 6.52 -7.00 18.35
C PRO A 447 7.04 -5.55 18.38
N ARG A 448 7.04 -4.82 17.26
CA ARG A 448 7.69 -3.48 17.13
C ARG A 448 6.72 -2.30 17.13
N VAL A 449 5.43 -2.50 17.44
CA VAL A 449 4.42 -1.44 17.43
C VAL A 449 4.62 -0.49 18.61
N LEU A 450 5.08 0.73 18.33
CA LEU A 450 4.95 1.84 19.27
C LEU A 450 3.48 2.24 19.34
N SER A 451 2.77 1.82 20.38
CA SER A 451 1.35 2.13 20.57
C SER A 451 1.19 3.63 20.86
N ARG A 452 0.85 4.41 19.82
CA ARG A 452 0.31 5.76 20.03
C ARG A 452 -1.17 5.59 20.37
N SER A 453 -1.48 5.68 21.66
CA SER A 453 -2.82 5.61 22.23
C SER A 453 -3.79 6.58 21.55
N ARG A 454 -4.48 6.13 20.49
CA ARG A 454 -5.77 6.68 20.02
C ARG A 454 -6.87 5.64 19.86
N LEU A 455 -6.61 4.36 20.13
CA LEU A 455 -7.60 3.28 20.07
C LEU A 455 -8.13 2.82 21.44
N SER A 456 -8.13 3.69 22.45
CA SER A 456 -8.78 3.39 23.73
C SER A 456 -10.32 3.29 23.66
N SER A 457 -10.93 3.52 22.50
CA SER A 457 -12.38 3.34 22.28
C SER A 457 -12.78 2.00 21.64
N CYS A 458 -11.85 1.18 21.14
CA CYS A 458 -12.18 -0.10 20.48
C CYS A 458 -11.97 -1.33 21.40
N LYS A 459 -12.25 -1.19 22.70
CA LYS A 459 -12.23 -2.29 23.68
C LYS A 459 -13.63 -2.83 24.00
N GLN A 460 -14.53 -2.84 23.02
CA GLN A 460 -15.79 -3.56 23.14
C GLN A 460 -16.06 -4.38 21.88
N ASN A 461 -16.12 -5.69 22.10
CA ASN A 461 -16.40 -6.81 21.20
C ASN A 461 -15.18 -7.41 20.47
N VAL A 462 -14.74 -8.55 21.02
CA VAL A 462 -13.74 -9.48 20.49
C VAL A 462 -14.32 -10.17 19.27
N THR A 463 -14.30 -9.49 18.13
CA THR A 463 -14.15 -10.12 16.82
C THR A 463 -12.70 -9.85 16.41
N SER A 464 -11.94 -10.91 16.14
CA SER A 464 -10.55 -10.83 15.68
C SER A 464 -10.44 -9.94 14.44
N PHE A 465 -9.85 -8.76 14.60
CA PHE A 465 -9.57 -7.82 13.51
C PHE A 465 -8.69 -8.50 12.46
N SER A 466 -9.09 -8.44 11.18
CA SER A 466 -8.34 -8.94 10.02
C SER A 466 -7.99 -7.75 9.14
N TYR A 467 -6.74 -7.69 8.67
CA TYR A 467 -6.26 -6.63 7.79
C TYR A 467 -6.77 -6.80 6.35
N PHE A 468 -7.32 -7.97 6.02
CA PHE A 468 -7.73 -8.35 4.67
C PHE A 468 -9.21 -8.82 4.64
N GLU A 469 -10.05 -8.22 5.48
CA GLU A 469 -11.47 -8.61 5.60
C GLU A 469 -12.21 -8.47 4.26
N GLN A 470 -11.98 -7.37 3.53
CA GLN A 470 -12.66 -7.09 2.28
C GLN A 470 -12.19 -8.05 1.17
N ALA A 471 -10.90 -8.38 1.13
CA ALA A 471 -10.38 -9.40 0.22
C ALA A 471 -11.00 -10.78 0.52
N ASN A 472 -11.15 -11.17 1.78
CA ASN A 472 -11.79 -12.44 2.16
C ASN A 472 -13.26 -12.52 1.72
N GLN A 473 -14.03 -11.45 1.90
CA GLN A 473 -15.42 -11.38 1.42
C GLN A 473 -15.48 -11.47 -0.12
N SER A 474 -14.59 -10.75 -0.81
CA SER A 474 -14.49 -10.77 -2.27
C SER A 474 -14.14 -12.17 -2.81
N ILE A 475 -13.28 -12.91 -2.11
CA ILE A 475 -12.96 -14.30 -2.47
C ILE A 475 -14.20 -15.20 -2.37
N GLN A 476 -15.00 -15.07 -1.31
CA GLN A 476 -16.21 -15.87 -1.14
C GLN A 476 -17.19 -15.66 -2.31
N SER A 477 -17.48 -14.41 -2.66
CA SER A 477 -18.32 -14.09 -3.82
C SER A 477 -17.71 -14.57 -5.13
N ALA A 478 -16.38 -14.48 -5.29
CA ALA A 478 -15.69 -15.00 -6.48
C ALA A 478 -15.79 -16.54 -6.57
N CYS A 479 -15.69 -17.26 -5.44
CA CYS A 479 -15.84 -18.71 -5.39
C CYS A 479 -17.24 -19.13 -5.83
N GLU A 480 -18.28 -18.46 -5.34
CA GLU A 480 -19.67 -18.71 -5.76
C GLU A 480 -19.84 -18.47 -7.26
N HIS A 481 -19.36 -17.32 -7.76
CA HIS A 481 -19.49 -16.96 -9.16
C HIS A 481 -18.76 -17.92 -10.11
N VAL A 482 -17.48 -18.21 -9.84
CA VAL A 482 -16.68 -19.12 -10.67
C VAL A 482 -17.26 -20.54 -10.65
N SER A 483 -17.74 -21.00 -9.49
CA SER A 483 -18.39 -22.32 -9.37
C SER A 483 -19.67 -22.40 -10.19
N GLU A 484 -20.51 -21.35 -10.16
CA GLU A 484 -21.72 -21.28 -10.98
C GLU A 484 -21.39 -21.31 -12.48
N VAL A 485 -20.46 -20.46 -12.94
CA VAL A 485 -20.04 -20.41 -14.35
C VAL A 485 -19.47 -21.75 -14.81
N ALA A 486 -18.66 -22.41 -13.98
CA ALA A 486 -18.09 -23.73 -14.27
C ALA A 486 -19.17 -24.80 -14.39
N ALA A 487 -20.15 -24.81 -13.49
CA ALA A 487 -21.25 -25.76 -13.50
C ALA A 487 -22.13 -25.61 -14.75
N TYR A 488 -22.55 -24.39 -15.09
CA TYR A 488 -23.39 -24.18 -16.27
C TYR A 488 -22.64 -24.45 -17.56
N ARG A 489 -21.35 -24.13 -17.65
CA ARG A 489 -20.51 -24.54 -18.78
C ARG A 489 -20.44 -26.06 -18.90
N LEU A 490 -20.19 -26.77 -17.80
CA LEU A 490 -20.10 -28.23 -17.80
C LEU A 490 -21.41 -28.87 -18.29
N ILE A 491 -22.56 -28.40 -17.79
CA ILE A 491 -23.85 -29.03 -18.06
C ILE A 491 -24.43 -28.61 -19.42
N PHE A 492 -24.46 -27.32 -19.72
CA PHE A 492 -25.14 -26.80 -20.92
C PHE A 492 -24.25 -26.68 -22.16
N LEU A 493 -22.92 -26.66 -22.01
CA LEU A 493 -21.99 -26.65 -23.15
C LEU A 493 -21.29 -27.99 -23.33
N ASP A 494 -20.51 -28.42 -22.34
CA ASP A 494 -19.69 -29.63 -22.47
C ASP A 494 -20.55 -30.90 -22.53
N SER A 495 -21.63 -30.95 -21.74
CA SER A 495 -22.54 -32.09 -21.64
C SER A 495 -23.86 -31.89 -22.40
N SER A 496 -23.95 -30.87 -23.26
CA SER A 496 -25.18 -30.50 -23.99
C SER A 496 -25.78 -31.68 -24.75
N LEU A 497 -24.92 -32.48 -25.38
CA LEU A 497 -25.32 -33.64 -26.18
C LEU A 497 -26.13 -34.65 -25.34
N VAL A 498 -25.66 -34.95 -24.12
CA VAL A 498 -26.27 -35.99 -23.26
C VAL A 498 -27.35 -35.46 -22.33
N PHE A 499 -27.29 -34.19 -21.93
CA PHE A 499 -28.32 -33.55 -21.10
C PHE A 499 -29.44 -32.96 -21.96
N TYR A 500 -29.09 -32.10 -22.91
CA TYR A 500 -30.05 -31.24 -23.59
C TYR A 500 -30.48 -31.75 -24.97
N GLU A 501 -29.68 -32.54 -25.68
CA GLU A 501 -30.03 -33.01 -27.03
C GLU A 501 -30.64 -34.43 -27.04
N SER A 502 -30.17 -35.35 -26.19
CA SER A 502 -30.63 -36.76 -26.20
C SER A 502 -31.75 -37.11 -25.26
N LEU A 503 -31.76 -36.54 -24.04
CA LEU A 503 -32.69 -36.95 -22.99
C LEU A 503 -34.13 -36.80 -23.51
N TYR A 504 -34.93 -37.87 -23.46
CA TYR A 504 -36.31 -37.92 -23.96
C TYR A 504 -36.53 -37.51 -25.43
N ALA A 505 -35.48 -37.46 -26.24
CA ALA A 505 -35.63 -37.23 -27.67
C ALA A 505 -36.37 -38.42 -28.31
N GLY A 506 -37.47 -38.15 -29.02
CA GLY A 506 -38.32 -39.17 -29.62
C GLY A 506 -39.39 -39.68 -28.65
N SER A 507 -38.99 -40.41 -27.61
CA SER A 507 -39.87 -40.81 -26.50
C SER A 507 -39.13 -40.95 -25.17
N VAL A 508 -39.88 -40.92 -24.07
CA VAL A 508 -39.32 -41.17 -22.72
C VAL A 508 -38.80 -42.59 -22.60
N THR A 509 -39.51 -43.58 -23.15
CA THR A 509 -39.13 -44.99 -23.11
C THR A 509 -37.84 -45.31 -23.85
N SER A 510 -37.55 -44.64 -24.98
CA SER A 510 -36.36 -44.92 -25.79
C SER A 510 -35.11 -44.20 -25.31
N SER A 511 -35.28 -43.05 -24.65
CA SER A 511 -34.21 -42.08 -24.41
C SER A 511 -34.16 -41.65 -22.93
N ARG A 512 -33.97 -42.63 -22.04
CA ARG A 512 -33.94 -42.47 -20.57
C ARG A 512 -32.68 -41.73 -20.07
N LEU A 513 -32.71 -41.24 -18.83
CA LEU A 513 -31.62 -40.46 -18.21
C LEU A 513 -30.34 -41.26 -17.89
N ARG A 514 -30.42 -42.60 -17.86
CA ARG A 514 -29.30 -43.47 -17.46
C ARG A 514 -27.94 -43.11 -18.09
N PRO A 515 -27.83 -42.77 -19.39
CA PRO A 515 -26.54 -42.40 -19.97
C PRO A 515 -26.02 -41.04 -19.51
N THR A 516 -26.91 -40.07 -19.34
CA THR A 516 -26.60 -38.75 -18.76
C THR A 516 -26.01 -38.90 -17.36
N VAL A 517 -26.61 -39.77 -16.53
CA VAL A 517 -26.10 -40.10 -15.19
C VAL A 517 -24.70 -40.71 -15.23
N ARG A 518 -24.38 -41.57 -16.21
CA ARG A 518 -23.04 -42.15 -16.34
C ARG A 518 -21.99 -41.07 -16.64
N ILE A 519 -22.25 -40.21 -17.62
CA ILE A 519 -21.33 -39.12 -17.98
C ILE A 519 -21.18 -38.12 -16.84
N LEU A 520 -22.26 -37.80 -16.15
CA LEU A 520 -22.21 -36.91 -14.98
C LEU A 520 -21.30 -37.48 -13.88
N LYS A 521 -21.34 -38.79 -13.60
CA LYS A 521 -20.44 -39.43 -12.62
C LYS A 521 -18.97 -39.35 -13.04
N GLU A 522 -18.66 -39.56 -14.32
CA GLU A 522 -17.30 -39.38 -14.84
C GLU A 522 -16.83 -37.93 -14.70
N ASN A 523 -17.70 -36.96 -15.02
CA ASN A 523 -17.39 -35.54 -14.88
C ASN A 523 -17.16 -35.13 -13.41
N LEU A 524 -17.96 -35.67 -12.48
CA LEU A 524 -17.75 -35.44 -11.04
C LEU A 524 -16.44 -36.05 -10.56
N THR A 525 -16.04 -37.21 -11.10
CA THR A 525 -14.74 -37.81 -10.83
C THR A 525 -13.62 -36.86 -11.28
N VAL A 526 -13.69 -36.34 -12.51
CA VAL A 526 -12.72 -35.33 -13.00
C VAL A 526 -12.71 -34.08 -12.11
N LEU A 527 -13.88 -33.56 -11.72
CA LEU A 527 -14.00 -32.42 -10.81
C LEU A 527 -13.26 -32.68 -9.49
N THR A 528 -13.48 -33.83 -8.84
CA THR A 528 -12.79 -34.18 -7.59
C THR A 528 -11.30 -34.40 -7.74
N THR A 529 -10.83 -34.83 -8.91
CA THR A 529 -9.38 -34.98 -9.15
C THR A 529 -8.65 -33.64 -9.33
N ILE A 530 -9.35 -32.61 -9.81
CA ILE A 530 -8.77 -31.30 -10.08
C ILE A 530 -8.94 -30.36 -8.90
N LEU A 531 -10.12 -30.34 -8.27
CA LEU A 531 -10.43 -29.43 -7.17
C LEU A 531 -9.88 -29.94 -5.83
N THR A 532 -9.38 -29.00 -5.04
CA THR A 532 -9.05 -29.24 -3.63
C THR A 532 -10.31 -29.54 -2.80
N ASP A 533 -10.16 -30.30 -1.71
CA ASP A 533 -11.29 -30.73 -0.87
C ASP A 533 -12.19 -29.57 -0.41
N GLN A 534 -11.59 -28.41 -0.12
CA GLN A 534 -12.31 -27.20 0.30
C GLN A 534 -13.20 -26.63 -0.81
N ALA A 535 -12.77 -26.74 -2.07
CA ALA A 535 -13.49 -26.22 -3.24
C ALA A 535 -14.59 -27.17 -3.75
N GLN A 536 -14.44 -28.48 -3.49
CA GLN A 536 -15.31 -29.52 -4.05
C GLN A 536 -16.77 -29.36 -3.62
N ALA A 537 -17.05 -29.07 -2.35
CA ALA A 537 -18.42 -29.00 -1.84
C ALA A 537 -19.28 -27.95 -2.57
N LEU A 538 -18.73 -26.74 -2.75
CA LEU A 538 -19.41 -25.65 -3.46
C LEU A 538 -19.58 -25.99 -4.95
N ALA A 539 -18.52 -26.48 -5.60
CA ALA A 539 -18.57 -26.83 -7.02
C ALA A 539 -19.57 -27.96 -7.31
N MET A 540 -19.61 -29.00 -6.48
CA MET A 540 -20.59 -30.08 -6.60
C MET A 540 -22.03 -29.57 -6.46
N LYS A 541 -22.27 -28.67 -5.49
CA LYS A 541 -23.59 -28.05 -5.30
C LYS A 541 -24.04 -27.26 -6.53
N GLU A 542 -23.15 -26.49 -7.15
CA GLU A 542 -23.49 -25.75 -8.37
C GLU A 542 -23.71 -26.68 -9.57
N VAL A 543 -22.93 -27.76 -9.71
CA VAL A 543 -23.16 -28.80 -10.74
C VAL A 543 -24.51 -29.49 -10.54
N MET A 544 -24.90 -29.77 -9.30
CA MET A 544 -26.23 -30.31 -8.95
C MET A 544 -27.33 -29.37 -9.42
N LYS A 545 -27.28 -28.09 -9.03
CA LYS A 545 -28.26 -27.08 -9.44
C LYS A 545 -28.37 -26.96 -10.96
N ALA A 546 -27.23 -26.85 -11.65
CA ALA A 546 -27.21 -26.77 -13.11
C ALA A 546 -27.80 -28.03 -13.76
N SER A 547 -27.58 -29.22 -13.18
CA SER A 547 -28.15 -30.48 -13.66
C SER A 547 -29.67 -30.52 -13.49
N PHE A 548 -30.20 -30.05 -12.36
CA PHE A 548 -31.65 -29.96 -12.14
C PHE A 548 -32.31 -28.94 -13.07
N GLU A 549 -31.65 -27.80 -13.30
CA GLU A 549 -32.13 -26.80 -14.26
C GLU A 549 -32.10 -27.33 -15.69
N ALA A 550 -31.06 -28.06 -16.09
CA ALA A 550 -31.01 -28.71 -17.40
C ALA A 550 -32.13 -29.74 -17.56
N PHE A 551 -32.43 -30.52 -16.52
CA PHE A 551 -33.55 -31.46 -16.51
C PHE A 551 -34.90 -30.73 -16.69
N LEU A 552 -35.11 -29.62 -15.98
CA LEU A 552 -36.30 -28.77 -16.15
C LEU A 552 -36.41 -28.17 -17.55
N MET A 553 -35.30 -27.69 -18.11
CA MET A 553 -35.24 -27.16 -19.47
C MET A 553 -35.58 -28.23 -20.51
N VAL A 554 -35.21 -29.48 -20.26
CA VAL A 554 -35.59 -30.62 -21.12
C VAL A 554 -37.11 -30.82 -21.10
N LEU A 555 -37.74 -30.77 -19.93
CA LEU A 555 -39.18 -30.96 -19.76
C LEU A 555 -40.03 -29.80 -20.32
N LEU A 556 -39.56 -28.55 -20.16
CA LEU A 556 -40.35 -27.34 -20.42
C LEU A 556 -39.98 -26.59 -21.72
N ALA A 557 -38.79 -26.86 -22.25
CA ALA A 557 -38.20 -26.15 -23.38
C ALA A 557 -37.52 -27.09 -24.40
N GLY A 558 -37.71 -28.41 -24.30
CA GLY A 558 -37.10 -29.36 -25.23
C GLY A 558 -37.83 -29.50 -26.56
N VAL A 559 -37.71 -28.53 -27.45
CA VAL A 559 -38.40 -28.49 -28.75
C VAL A 559 -37.39 -28.76 -29.89
N PRO A 560 -37.77 -29.48 -30.98
CA PRO A 560 -39.10 -30.00 -31.28
C PRO A 560 -39.37 -31.47 -30.91
N SER A 561 -38.35 -32.26 -30.57
CA SER A 561 -38.43 -33.73 -30.52
C SER A 561 -39.04 -34.33 -29.25
N ARG A 562 -39.45 -33.53 -28.25
CA ARG A 562 -39.96 -34.04 -26.96
C ARG A 562 -41.44 -33.83 -26.77
N ILE A 563 -42.11 -34.93 -26.51
CA ILE A 563 -43.57 -35.03 -26.37
C ILE A 563 -43.81 -35.97 -25.18
N PHE A 564 -44.69 -35.59 -24.26
CA PHE A 564 -44.94 -36.33 -23.01
C PHE A 564 -46.40 -36.74 -22.90
N ASN A 565 -46.64 -37.98 -22.49
CA ASN A 565 -47.93 -38.52 -22.10
C ASN A 565 -48.05 -38.57 -20.58
N ARG A 566 -49.27 -38.72 -20.05
CA ARG A 566 -49.46 -38.87 -18.59
C ARG A 566 -48.79 -40.14 -18.05
N SER A 567 -48.78 -41.21 -18.85
CA SER A 567 -48.13 -42.49 -18.53
C SER A 567 -46.61 -42.38 -18.40
N ASP A 568 -45.99 -41.31 -18.89
CA ASP A 568 -44.53 -41.14 -18.81
C ASP A 568 -44.08 -40.64 -17.42
N TYR A 569 -45.02 -40.23 -16.56
CA TYR A 569 -44.75 -39.67 -15.23
C TYR A 569 -43.82 -40.54 -14.37
N GLU A 570 -44.16 -41.82 -14.18
CA GLU A 570 -43.41 -42.73 -13.28
C GLU A 570 -41.96 -42.88 -13.74
N MET A 571 -41.73 -42.93 -15.06
CA MET A 571 -40.38 -43.04 -15.63
C MET A 571 -39.58 -41.74 -15.46
N ILE A 572 -40.23 -40.57 -15.58
CA ILE A 572 -39.59 -39.27 -15.40
C ILE A 572 -39.24 -39.04 -13.92
N GLU A 573 -40.12 -39.45 -13.01
CA GLU A 573 -39.90 -39.41 -11.57
C GLU A 573 -38.73 -40.33 -11.17
N GLU A 574 -38.72 -41.58 -11.63
CA GLU A 574 -37.61 -42.53 -11.40
C GLU A 574 -36.27 -42.00 -11.93
N ASP A 575 -36.27 -41.40 -13.12
CA ASP A 575 -35.09 -40.79 -13.73
C ASP A 575 -34.59 -39.61 -12.89
N PHE A 576 -35.48 -38.73 -12.41
CA PHE A 576 -35.09 -37.62 -11.55
C PHE A 576 -34.56 -38.08 -10.18
N ASP A 577 -35.15 -39.10 -9.56
CA ASP A 577 -34.61 -39.72 -8.35
C ASP A 577 -33.23 -40.34 -8.58
N SER A 578 -33.00 -40.89 -9.77
CA SER A 578 -31.68 -41.39 -10.17
C SER A 578 -30.66 -40.26 -10.32
N LEU A 579 -31.09 -39.07 -10.76
CA LEU A 579 -30.25 -37.87 -10.84
C LEU A 579 -29.86 -37.35 -9.44
N LYS A 580 -30.82 -37.22 -8.52
CA LYS A 580 -30.56 -36.81 -7.13
C LYS A 580 -29.51 -37.70 -6.47
N ARG A 581 -29.64 -39.02 -6.63
CA ARG A 581 -28.72 -40.03 -6.09
C ARG A 581 -27.28 -39.91 -6.59
N VAL A 582 -27.00 -39.18 -7.68
CA VAL A 582 -25.62 -38.91 -8.13
C VAL A 582 -24.87 -38.02 -7.14
N PHE A 583 -25.58 -37.16 -6.42
CA PHE A 583 -25.00 -36.13 -5.55
C PHE A 583 -25.01 -36.52 -4.07
N CYS A 584 -24.96 -37.82 -3.74
CA CYS A 584 -25.04 -38.34 -2.37
C CYS A 584 -23.96 -37.85 -1.38
N GLY A 585 -22.94 -37.10 -1.84
CA GLY A 585 -21.97 -36.42 -1.00
C GLY A 585 -22.41 -35.03 -0.50
N ILE A 586 -23.56 -34.53 -0.97
CA ILE A 586 -24.19 -33.28 -0.53
C ILE A 586 -25.21 -33.60 0.56
N PRO A 587 -25.37 -32.76 1.61
CA PRO A 587 -26.41 -32.96 2.61
C PRO A 587 -27.82 -33.08 1.99
N GLU A 588 -28.59 -34.08 2.42
CA GLU A 588 -29.89 -34.43 1.84
C GLU A 588 -30.89 -33.26 1.91
N ASP A 589 -30.84 -32.45 2.97
CA ASP A 589 -31.66 -31.25 3.12
C ASP A 589 -31.37 -30.20 2.03
N VAL A 590 -30.11 -30.06 1.63
CA VAL A 590 -29.69 -29.17 0.53
C VAL A 590 -30.15 -29.74 -0.81
N ILE A 591 -30.03 -31.06 -1.02
CA ILE A 591 -30.51 -31.73 -2.25
C ILE A 591 -32.02 -31.53 -2.38
N GLN A 592 -32.78 -31.84 -1.34
CA GLN A 592 -34.24 -31.76 -1.34
C GLN A 592 -34.71 -30.34 -1.62
N LYS A 593 -34.11 -29.34 -0.95
CA LYS A 593 -34.44 -27.92 -1.16
C LYS A 593 -34.25 -27.47 -2.62
N GLU A 594 -33.16 -27.86 -3.26
CA GLU A 594 -32.92 -27.50 -4.67
C GLU A 594 -33.79 -28.34 -5.64
N ALA A 595 -34.18 -29.55 -5.25
CA ALA A 595 -35.02 -30.46 -6.03
C ALA A 595 -36.52 -30.07 -6.05
N GLU A 596 -37.03 -29.38 -5.03
CA GLU A 596 -38.44 -29.00 -4.88
C GLU A 596 -39.08 -28.42 -6.16
N LYS A 597 -38.33 -27.57 -6.89
CA LYS A 597 -38.82 -26.98 -8.15
C LYS A 597 -39.02 -28.02 -9.23
N ALA A 598 -38.06 -28.94 -9.37
CA ALA A 598 -38.12 -30.00 -10.36
C ALA A 598 -39.22 -31.01 -10.03
N GLU A 599 -39.35 -31.42 -8.77
CA GLU A 599 -40.42 -32.31 -8.29
C GLU A 599 -41.79 -31.68 -8.50
N GLY A 600 -41.93 -30.38 -8.24
CA GLY A 600 -43.14 -29.62 -8.54
C GLY A 600 -43.54 -29.70 -10.02
N VAL A 601 -42.59 -29.52 -10.94
CA VAL A 601 -42.85 -29.64 -12.39
C VAL A 601 -43.15 -31.09 -12.81
N ILE A 602 -42.44 -32.07 -12.26
CA ILE A 602 -42.69 -33.50 -12.52
C ILE A 602 -44.11 -33.87 -12.07
N SER A 603 -44.57 -33.34 -10.92
CA SER A 603 -45.94 -33.57 -10.45
C SER A 603 -47.01 -33.08 -11.44
N LEU A 604 -46.78 -31.95 -12.12
CA LEU A 604 -47.66 -31.46 -13.20
C LEU A 604 -47.70 -32.43 -14.40
N ILE A 605 -46.60 -33.15 -14.67
CA ILE A 605 -46.57 -34.15 -15.73
C ILE A 605 -47.48 -35.35 -15.40
N GLY A 606 -47.69 -35.67 -14.13
CA GLY A 606 -48.59 -36.75 -13.68
C GLY A 606 -50.09 -36.42 -13.65
N GLN A 607 -50.43 -35.13 -13.65
CA GLN A 607 -51.82 -34.67 -13.62
C GLN A 607 -52.60 -34.98 -14.92
N SER A 608 -53.93 -35.05 -14.82
CA SER A 608 -54.80 -35.14 -16.00
C SER A 608 -54.78 -33.83 -16.78
N THR A 609 -55.05 -33.91 -18.09
CA THR A 609 -55.09 -32.72 -18.94
C THR A 609 -56.18 -31.74 -18.50
N GLU A 610 -57.32 -32.25 -18.04
CA GLU A 610 -58.44 -31.46 -17.54
C GLU A 610 -58.03 -30.66 -16.30
N GLN A 611 -57.36 -31.30 -15.34
CA GLN A 611 -56.85 -30.62 -14.14
C GLN A 611 -55.81 -29.56 -14.50
N LEU A 612 -54.87 -29.85 -15.41
CA LEU A 612 -53.88 -28.87 -15.85
C LEU A 612 -54.50 -27.64 -16.50
N ILE A 613 -55.59 -27.80 -17.25
CA ILE A 613 -56.32 -26.69 -17.86
C ILE A 613 -57.08 -25.88 -16.81
N GLU A 614 -57.69 -26.53 -15.83
CA GLU A 614 -58.37 -25.87 -14.70
C GLU A 614 -57.38 -25.09 -13.84
N ASP A 615 -56.31 -25.73 -13.38
CA ASP A 615 -55.23 -25.12 -12.59
C ASP A 615 -54.60 -23.94 -13.34
N PHE A 616 -54.31 -24.12 -14.63
CA PHE A 616 -53.80 -23.03 -15.48
C PHE A 616 -54.78 -21.85 -15.54
N SER A 617 -56.08 -22.10 -15.66
CA SER A 617 -57.10 -21.06 -15.75
C SER A 617 -57.23 -20.29 -14.44
N ILE A 618 -57.26 -21.01 -13.30
CA ILE A 618 -57.31 -20.42 -11.95
C ILE A 618 -56.09 -19.52 -11.73
N VAL A 619 -54.88 -20.08 -11.89
CA VAL A 619 -53.64 -19.35 -11.63
C VAL A 619 -53.47 -18.16 -12.58
N THR A 620 -53.85 -18.30 -13.84
CA THR A 620 -53.76 -17.19 -14.82
C THR A 620 -54.73 -16.06 -14.48
N CYS A 621 -55.97 -16.37 -14.05
CA CYS A 621 -56.94 -15.37 -13.61
C CYS A 621 -56.48 -14.63 -12.35
N GLU A 622 -56.01 -15.37 -11.34
CA GLU A 622 -55.48 -14.82 -10.09
C GLU A 622 -54.28 -13.89 -10.37
N THR A 623 -53.33 -14.35 -11.19
CA THR A 623 -52.10 -13.58 -11.51
C THR A 623 -52.39 -12.34 -12.36
N SER A 624 -53.46 -12.37 -13.17
CA SER A 624 -53.86 -11.24 -14.02
C SER A 624 -54.78 -10.23 -13.31
N GLY A 625 -55.19 -10.51 -12.07
CA GLY A 625 -56.16 -9.68 -11.33
C GLY A 625 -57.57 -9.68 -11.94
N ILE A 626 -57.89 -10.67 -12.77
CA ILE A 626 -59.19 -10.78 -13.45
C ILE A 626 -60.02 -11.80 -12.67
N GLY A 627 -61.17 -11.39 -12.13
CA GLY A 627 -62.11 -12.29 -11.45
C GLY A 627 -62.59 -13.41 -12.37
N PHE A 628 -63.03 -14.54 -11.77
CA PHE A 628 -63.40 -15.80 -12.44
C PHE A 628 -64.12 -15.58 -13.79
N ILE A 629 -63.42 -15.88 -14.89
CA ILE A 629 -63.92 -15.63 -16.24
C ILE A 629 -64.67 -16.87 -16.72
N GLY A 630 -65.93 -16.69 -17.13
CA GLY A 630 -66.77 -17.77 -17.66
C GLY A 630 -66.25 -18.39 -18.97
N ILE A 631 -66.76 -19.59 -19.27
CA ILE A 631 -66.42 -20.41 -20.45
C ILE A 631 -66.62 -19.59 -21.74
N GLY A 632 -65.52 -19.17 -22.38
CA GLY A 632 -65.54 -18.58 -23.73
C GLY A 632 -64.71 -17.30 -23.97
N GLN A 633 -64.15 -16.65 -22.95
CA GLN A 633 -63.24 -15.50 -23.14
C GLN A 633 -61.77 -15.92 -23.23
N LYS A 634 -60.96 -15.16 -23.99
CA LYS A 634 -59.53 -15.43 -24.22
C LYS A 634 -58.72 -15.19 -22.94
N LEU A 635 -58.12 -16.25 -22.40
CA LEU A 635 -57.11 -16.14 -21.34
C LEU A 635 -55.89 -15.34 -21.85
N PRO A 636 -55.29 -14.47 -21.02
CA PRO A 636 -54.09 -13.74 -21.39
C PRO A 636 -52.89 -14.70 -21.49
N MET A 637 -51.93 -14.37 -22.37
CA MET A 637 -50.67 -15.11 -22.47
C MET A 637 -49.81 -14.80 -21.24
N PRO A 638 -49.41 -15.78 -20.43
CA PRO A 638 -48.58 -15.53 -19.25
C PRO A 638 -47.18 -15.07 -19.65
N PRO A 639 -46.58 -14.12 -18.91
CA PRO A 639 -45.21 -13.69 -19.16
C PRO A 639 -44.22 -14.84 -18.98
N THR A 640 -43.14 -14.86 -19.77
CA THR A 640 -42.09 -15.87 -19.59
C THR A 640 -41.16 -15.43 -18.47
N THR A 641 -41.41 -15.93 -17.26
CA THR A 641 -40.71 -15.53 -16.03
C THR A 641 -39.33 -16.18 -15.89
N GLY A 642 -39.08 -17.29 -16.60
CA GLY A 642 -37.87 -18.10 -16.46
C GLY A 642 -37.72 -18.75 -15.07
N ARG A 643 -38.74 -18.63 -14.20
CA ARG A 643 -38.78 -19.20 -12.86
C ARG A 643 -39.71 -20.40 -12.86
N TRP A 644 -39.13 -21.58 -13.09
CA TRP A 644 -39.89 -22.83 -13.11
C TRP A 644 -40.48 -23.15 -11.74
N ASN A 645 -41.81 -23.19 -11.66
CA ASN A 645 -42.57 -23.51 -10.45
C ASN A 645 -43.92 -24.13 -10.84
N ARG A 646 -44.41 -25.09 -10.04
CA ARG A 646 -45.76 -25.67 -10.20
C ARG A 646 -46.89 -24.64 -10.20
N SER A 647 -46.73 -23.53 -9.49
CA SER A 647 -47.71 -22.45 -9.39
C SER A 647 -47.49 -21.32 -10.40
N ASP A 648 -46.49 -21.44 -11.29
CA ASP A 648 -46.24 -20.44 -12.32
C ASP A 648 -47.06 -20.77 -13.59
N PRO A 649 -47.89 -19.85 -14.09
CA PRO A 649 -48.77 -20.14 -15.23
C PRO A 649 -47.99 -20.41 -16.52
N ASN A 650 -46.80 -19.80 -16.71
CA ASN A 650 -45.96 -20.10 -17.88
C ASN A 650 -45.43 -21.54 -17.86
N THR A 651 -45.09 -22.05 -16.67
CA THR A 651 -44.65 -23.43 -16.45
C THR A 651 -45.77 -24.41 -16.80
N ILE A 652 -46.99 -24.21 -16.27
CA ILE A 652 -48.14 -25.08 -16.60
C ILE A 652 -48.45 -25.02 -18.10
N LEU A 653 -48.41 -23.82 -18.71
CA LEU A 653 -48.60 -23.65 -20.15
C LEU A 653 -47.56 -24.43 -20.97
N ARG A 654 -46.30 -24.45 -20.56
CA ARG A 654 -45.23 -25.23 -21.21
C ARG A 654 -45.45 -26.73 -21.06
N VAL A 655 -45.89 -27.20 -19.89
CA VAL A 655 -46.29 -28.61 -19.72
C VAL A 655 -47.43 -28.97 -20.69
N LEU A 656 -48.47 -28.13 -20.81
CA LEU A 656 -49.55 -28.32 -21.79
C LEU A 656 -49.03 -28.32 -23.23
N CYS A 657 -48.07 -27.44 -23.58
CA CYS A 657 -47.47 -27.39 -24.92
C CYS A 657 -46.78 -28.71 -25.31
N HIS A 658 -46.14 -29.37 -24.35
CA HIS A 658 -45.47 -30.66 -24.54
C HIS A 658 -46.36 -31.88 -24.28
N ARG A 659 -47.61 -31.68 -23.82
CA ARG A 659 -48.57 -32.77 -23.58
C ARG A 659 -49.12 -33.34 -24.89
N ASN A 660 -48.96 -34.64 -25.10
CA ASN A 660 -49.47 -35.35 -26.27
C ASN A 660 -50.95 -35.74 -26.17
N ASP A 661 -51.81 -34.79 -25.81
CA ASP A 661 -53.21 -35.08 -25.57
C ASP A 661 -54.13 -34.25 -26.47
N ARG A 662 -55.26 -34.84 -26.88
CA ARG A 662 -56.19 -34.18 -27.80
C ARG A 662 -56.85 -32.96 -27.13
N THR A 663 -57.16 -33.05 -25.84
CA THR A 663 -57.78 -31.97 -25.07
C THR A 663 -56.80 -30.81 -24.93
N ALA A 664 -55.53 -31.08 -24.58
CA ALA A 664 -54.47 -30.06 -24.49
C ALA A 664 -54.28 -29.33 -25.83
N ASN A 665 -54.25 -30.09 -26.94
CA ASN A 665 -54.08 -29.54 -28.28
C ASN A 665 -55.21 -28.60 -28.70
N LEU A 666 -56.46 -29.00 -28.42
CA LEU A 666 -57.65 -28.20 -28.70
C LEU A 666 -57.69 -26.93 -27.85
N PHE A 667 -57.34 -27.04 -26.57
CA PHE A 667 -57.24 -25.91 -25.65
C PHE A 667 -56.22 -24.87 -26.15
N LEU A 668 -54.97 -25.29 -26.40
CA LEU A 668 -53.91 -24.39 -26.88
C LEU A 668 -54.23 -23.74 -28.22
N LYS A 669 -54.93 -24.47 -29.11
CA LYS A 669 -55.39 -23.93 -30.39
C LYS A 669 -56.48 -22.86 -30.20
N LYS A 670 -57.49 -23.12 -29.35
CA LYS A 670 -58.64 -22.23 -29.15
C LYS A 670 -58.26 -20.98 -28.34
N SER A 671 -57.53 -21.17 -27.24
CA SER A 671 -57.22 -20.10 -26.29
C SER A 671 -56.10 -19.18 -26.79
N PHE A 672 -55.05 -19.75 -27.41
CA PHE A 672 -53.81 -19.02 -27.73
C PHE A 672 -53.40 -19.06 -29.20
N GLN A 673 -54.11 -19.80 -30.05
CA GLN A 673 -53.81 -19.93 -31.49
C GLN A 673 -52.37 -20.42 -31.79
N LEU A 674 -51.79 -21.22 -30.88
CA LEU A 674 -50.41 -21.70 -31.05
C LEU A 674 -50.25 -22.58 -32.30
N ALA A 675 -49.13 -22.39 -32.99
CA ALA A 675 -48.77 -23.17 -34.17
C ALA A 675 -48.54 -24.65 -33.79
N LYS A 676 -48.86 -25.56 -34.73
CA LYS A 676 -48.42 -26.95 -34.61
C LYS A 676 -46.91 -27.00 -34.73
N ARG A 677 -46.30 -27.87 -33.94
CA ARG A 677 -44.89 -28.16 -34.07
C ARG A 677 -44.60 -28.85 -35.41
N ASN A 678 -43.67 -28.30 -36.17
CA ASN A 678 -43.08 -28.97 -37.33
C ASN A 678 -42.08 -30.00 -36.79
N LEU A 679 -42.30 -31.28 -37.11
CA LEU A 679 -41.43 -32.39 -36.74
C LEU A 679 -40.37 -32.59 -37.81
#